data_AF-A0A1B8A9T3-F1
#
_entry.id   AF-A0A1B8A9T3-F1
#
_cell.length_a   1.000
_cell.length_b   1.000
_cell.length_c   1.000
_cell.angle_alpha   90.00
_cell.angle_beta   90.00
_cell.angle_gamma   90.00
#
_symmetry.space_group_name_H-M   'P 1'
#
loop_
_entity.id
_entity.type
_entity.pdbx_description
1 polymer ?
#
loop_
_entity_poly.entity_id
_entity_poly.type
_entity_poly.pdbx_seq_one_letter_code
_entity_poly.pdbx_strand_id
1 'polypeptide(L)'
;MLRSRLRWKYPEDDVAEAILDVTDNGFSPPQAAHRRGVPRRTLIDRLHGRGAVKEQIHPHRRLSKRQEDRLAFWILRQESLGYAPSHSQIRACVMGLLRQQGEHPNLGRNWVIKFINCRADLKTKMGRRQEAKRFDSFTPKAVHWYFDIRDGQYGWIKPENTVNVDEGGIMTGFGLDSLVVGSADPKRKAFLKGPQTRNWTSFIEAVTADGRALVPGIIFKGKELQKQWFLEEFKQIADWYYITSPNGWTDDHIGIEWLERVYLPQTTPADESDARLIILDGHGSHATDEWMATCFMNNVYCCYLPAHCSHGLQPLDNGVFNALKAAYRRELERFASLTDSAPMDKVNFIRAYAKARRVGMTKKNILSGWRVTGNWPISRAKALRHPEIQQDRPNGSPRVTPEPRPYLGSDDTPQTSRQIRDLGLNKTPKTRRRYNVIAKGFEAHQQTVAAHTQRIASLEEELARLKRGKKRKAVPNPNKRFMTLGETLAESRFGNGEDSVSHAENTARNLYPHVSIATPPNLDRRKGNIEARFFCADEDGMKAAIDSQVPIIGNDQQHYQWNSHELPIKQLFDQWKDDQDLKVSAQIPSRRKTAVSHEKRKLKDVLSKFQDDKEPDVPLNVLDMRDRCRNVYPKFLPSIEQELLHLICDGSWSAKSAQRDAVSAAEALRYKIMKEGSLLAQRGSHTDFHTDSGGLGTWITVQQGKFGFFWKANFTREEREAWRRDRTYNNGKVRYAVLRARQTIFFPPGTIHAAVRLEDTYSITGHILRWCDIKVWLEVLEMQRDDQETTNEDMTDDDILWLLESARNRINSRIKRGCTEAMGGTEEAHDIMKEIKRMTIKIEACRKGTKRKKRTRRR
;
A
#
# COMPACT_ATOMS: atom_id res chain seq x y z
N MET A 1 -44.23 34.01 -17.86
CA MET A 1 -44.67 32.77 -18.53
C MET A 1 -43.64 32.36 -19.58
N LEU A 2 -42.83 31.34 -19.32
CA LEU A 2 -41.96 30.73 -20.34
C LEU A 2 -42.80 29.76 -21.18
N ARG A 3 -42.94 30.01 -22.48
CA ARG A 3 -43.60 29.10 -23.43
C ARG A 3 -42.80 27.81 -23.52
N SER A 4 -43.38 26.69 -23.08
CA SER A 4 -42.87 25.36 -23.38
C SER A 4 -42.92 25.15 -24.91
N ARG A 5 -41.76 24.89 -25.54
CA ARG A 5 -41.72 24.46 -26.94
C ARG A 5 -42.29 23.04 -27.01
N LEU A 6 -43.48 22.88 -27.58
CA LEU A 6 -44.03 21.57 -27.95
C LEU A 6 -43.01 20.81 -28.82
N ARG A 7 -42.58 19.64 -28.34
CA ARG A 7 -41.70 18.74 -29.09
C ARG A 7 -42.59 17.88 -29.98
N TRP A 8 -42.56 18.14 -31.29
CA TRP A 8 -43.20 17.29 -32.28
C TRP A 8 -42.53 15.91 -32.29
N LYS A 9 -43.32 14.83 -32.17
CA LYS A 9 -42.85 13.45 -32.33
C LYS A 9 -43.23 12.98 -33.73
N TYR A 10 -42.25 12.57 -34.53
CA TYR A 10 -42.44 11.95 -35.84
C TYR A 10 -41.35 10.88 -36.08
N PRO A 11 -41.66 9.75 -36.72
CA PRO A 11 -40.69 8.79 -37.25
C PRO A 11 -39.86 9.39 -38.40
N GLU A 12 -38.64 8.87 -38.63
CA GLU A 12 -37.83 9.25 -39.81
C GLU A 12 -38.41 8.70 -41.11
N ASP A 13 -39.10 7.55 -41.06
CA ASP A 13 -39.78 6.96 -42.22
C ASP A 13 -40.87 7.90 -42.76
N ASP A 14 -41.63 8.56 -41.89
CA ASP A 14 -42.64 9.55 -42.27
C ASP A 14 -42.03 10.79 -42.93
N VAL A 15 -40.77 11.12 -42.62
CA VAL A 15 -40.04 12.20 -43.28
C VAL A 15 -39.57 11.76 -44.68
N ALA A 16 -39.11 10.53 -44.82
CA ALA A 16 -38.73 9.96 -46.12
C ALA A 16 -39.95 9.88 -47.05
N GLU A 17 -41.08 9.37 -46.54
CA GLU A 17 -42.35 9.33 -47.24
C GLU A 17 -42.87 10.72 -47.61
N ALA A 18 -42.70 11.72 -46.73
CA ALA A 18 -43.07 13.09 -47.03
C ALA A 18 -42.17 13.75 -48.09
N ILE A 19 -40.91 13.33 -48.20
CA ILE A 19 -40.01 13.75 -49.29
C ILE A 19 -40.48 13.16 -50.61
N LEU A 20 -40.77 11.85 -50.63
CA LEU A 20 -41.32 11.16 -51.82
C LEU A 20 -42.66 11.77 -52.26
N ASP A 21 -43.52 12.15 -51.31
CA ASP A 21 -44.76 12.84 -51.63
C ASP A 21 -44.52 14.17 -52.37
N VAL A 22 -43.42 14.87 -52.07
CA VAL A 22 -43.05 16.14 -52.74
C VAL A 22 -42.33 15.90 -54.06
N THR A 23 -41.40 14.95 -54.13
CA THR A 23 -40.54 14.74 -55.31
C THR A 23 -41.20 13.92 -56.40
N ASP A 24 -41.96 12.90 -56.02
CA ASP A 24 -42.43 11.85 -56.94
C ASP A 24 -43.95 11.91 -57.13
N ASN A 25 -44.70 12.27 -56.07
CA ASN A 25 -46.16 12.33 -56.09
C ASN A 25 -46.71 13.76 -56.31
N GLY A 26 -45.85 14.76 -56.51
CA GLY A 26 -46.23 16.12 -56.90
C GLY A 26 -46.97 16.94 -55.84
N PHE A 27 -46.97 16.55 -54.57
CA PHE A 27 -47.59 17.32 -53.50
C PHE A 27 -46.77 18.57 -53.15
N SER A 28 -47.45 19.65 -52.76
CA SER A 28 -46.73 20.80 -52.20
C SER A 28 -46.15 20.45 -50.81
N PRO A 29 -45.00 21.01 -50.42
CA PRO A 29 -44.40 20.76 -49.10
C PRO A 29 -45.33 20.96 -47.89
N PRO A 30 -46.28 21.92 -47.88
CA PRO A 30 -47.29 22.01 -46.82
C PRO A 30 -48.27 20.82 -46.79
N GLN A 31 -48.69 20.33 -47.96
CA GLN A 31 -49.63 19.20 -48.07
C GLN A 31 -48.96 17.90 -47.64
N ALA A 32 -47.74 17.63 -48.12
CA ALA A 32 -46.98 16.44 -47.72
C ALA A 32 -46.67 16.43 -46.20
N ALA A 33 -46.28 17.58 -45.66
CA ALA A 33 -46.03 17.73 -44.22
C ALA A 33 -47.27 17.47 -43.37
N HIS A 34 -48.43 17.99 -43.78
CA HIS A 34 -49.68 17.77 -43.09
C HIS A 34 -50.14 16.30 -43.18
N ARG A 35 -50.04 15.71 -44.38
CA ARG A 35 -50.46 14.32 -44.65
C ARG A 35 -49.69 13.29 -43.83
N ARG A 36 -48.38 13.50 -43.65
CA ARG A 36 -47.49 12.59 -42.93
C ARG A 36 -47.23 13.00 -41.48
N GLY A 37 -47.89 14.04 -40.98
CA GLY A 37 -47.74 14.49 -39.59
C GLY A 37 -46.34 15.01 -39.24
N VAL A 38 -45.53 15.40 -40.23
CA VAL A 38 -44.17 15.91 -40.04
C VAL A 38 -44.15 17.44 -40.02
N PRO A 39 -43.32 18.09 -39.20
CA PRO A 39 -43.20 19.54 -39.23
C PRO A 39 -42.71 20.04 -40.59
N ARG A 40 -43.47 20.95 -41.21
CA ARG A 40 -43.13 21.56 -42.51
C ARG A 40 -41.69 22.07 -42.59
N ARG A 41 -41.19 22.67 -41.50
CA ARG A 41 -39.81 23.17 -41.42
C ARG A 41 -38.79 22.05 -41.59
N THR A 42 -39.00 20.91 -40.93
CA THR A 42 -38.13 19.72 -41.04
C THR A 42 -38.12 19.17 -42.46
N LEU A 43 -39.29 19.04 -43.10
CA LEU A 43 -39.39 18.57 -44.48
C LEU A 43 -38.65 19.49 -45.46
N ILE A 44 -38.84 20.81 -45.33
CA ILE A 44 -38.13 21.80 -46.15
C ILE A 44 -36.61 21.74 -45.94
N ASP A 45 -36.16 21.61 -44.69
CA ASP A 45 -34.73 21.50 -44.40
C ASP A 45 -34.12 20.24 -45.03
N ARG A 46 -34.85 19.11 -45.04
CA ARG A 46 -34.43 17.85 -45.67
C ARG A 46 -34.37 17.93 -47.19
N LEU A 47 -35.38 18.54 -47.82
CA LEU A 47 -35.41 18.79 -49.28
C LEU A 47 -34.25 19.70 -49.73
N HIS A 48 -33.80 20.60 -48.85
CA HIS A 48 -32.60 21.43 -49.09
C HIS A 48 -31.28 20.75 -48.69
N GLY A 49 -31.26 19.42 -48.49
CA GLY A 49 -30.04 18.64 -48.27
C GLY A 49 -29.51 18.66 -46.82
N ARG A 50 -30.25 19.20 -45.85
CA ARG A 50 -29.86 19.09 -44.44
C ARG A 50 -30.30 17.73 -43.87
N GLY A 51 -29.33 16.85 -43.59
CA GLY A 51 -29.56 15.52 -43.01
C GLY A 51 -30.15 15.54 -41.59
N ALA A 52 -30.39 14.37 -40.98
CA ALA A 52 -31.03 14.31 -39.67
C ALA A 52 -30.21 15.04 -38.60
N VAL A 53 -30.88 15.69 -37.64
CA VAL A 53 -30.18 16.32 -36.51
C VAL A 53 -29.27 15.32 -35.78
N LYS A 54 -29.66 14.04 -35.73
CA LYS A 54 -28.83 12.96 -35.16
C LYS A 54 -27.57 12.65 -35.98
N GLU A 55 -27.63 12.80 -37.30
CA GLU A 55 -26.53 12.55 -38.23
C GLU A 55 -25.61 13.77 -38.36
N GLN A 56 -26.17 14.98 -38.23
CA GLN A 56 -25.44 16.25 -38.19
C GLN A 56 -24.59 16.44 -36.91
N ILE A 57 -24.69 15.57 -35.90
CA ILE A 57 -23.85 15.60 -34.67
C ILE A 57 -22.41 15.10 -34.93
N HIS A 58 -22.10 14.58 -36.12
CA HIS A 58 -20.79 14.06 -36.48
C HIS A 58 -19.57 15.03 -36.39
N PRO A 59 -19.67 16.36 -36.58
CA PRO A 59 -18.48 17.24 -36.53
C PRO A 59 -17.92 17.50 -35.11
N HIS A 60 -18.54 16.97 -34.05
CA HIS A 60 -18.13 17.24 -32.67
C HIS A 60 -17.66 15.99 -31.88
N ARG A 61 -17.55 14.83 -32.54
CA ARG A 61 -16.99 13.62 -31.91
C ARG A 61 -15.48 13.59 -32.09
N ARG A 62 -14.75 13.38 -30.98
CA ARG A 62 -13.28 13.26 -30.96
C ARG A 62 -12.76 11.93 -31.50
N LEU A 63 -13.59 10.89 -31.50
CA LEU A 63 -13.27 9.59 -32.08
C LEU A 63 -14.27 9.25 -33.16
N SER A 64 -13.82 8.52 -34.18
CA SER A 64 -14.72 7.91 -35.16
C SER A 64 -15.56 6.80 -34.51
N LYS A 65 -16.73 6.50 -35.10
CA LYS A 65 -17.59 5.39 -34.63
C LYS A 65 -16.83 4.07 -34.56
N ARG A 66 -15.99 3.78 -35.55
CA ARG A 66 -15.14 2.57 -35.59
C ARG A 66 -14.15 2.51 -34.43
N GLN A 67 -13.55 3.64 -34.04
CA GLN A 67 -12.65 3.71 -32.89
C GLN A 67 -13.39 3.57 -31.56
N GLU A 68 -14.56 4.20 -31.43
CA GLU A 68 -15.44 4.03 -30.27
C GLU A 68 -15.86 2.56 -30.12
N ASP A 69 -16.18 1.87 -31.22
CA ASP A 69 -16.54 0.44 -31.27
C ASP A 69 -15.38 -0.47 -30.90
N ARG A 70 -14.18 -0.22 -31.44
CA ARG A 70 -12.97 -0.97 -31.08
C ARG A 70 -12.62 -0.81 -29.60
N LEU A 71 -12.71 0.41 -29.06
CA LEU A 71 -12.43 0.69 -27.66
C LEU A 71 -13.44 -0.01 -26.73
N ALA A 72 -14.73 0.08 -27.03
CA ALA A 72 -15.77 -0.59 -26.25
C ALA A 72 -15.60 -2.12 -26.25
N PHE A 73 -15.32 -2.69 -27.43
CA PHE A 73 -15.06 -4.12 -27.57
C PHE A 73 -13.85 -4.58 -26.74
N TRP A 74 -12.77 -3.79 -26.75
CA TRP A 74 -11.60 -4.08 -25.93
C TRP A 74 -11.91 -3.95 -24.43
N ILE A 75 -12.66 -2.93 -24.00
CA ILE A 75 -13.08 -2.75 -22.60
C ILE A 75 -13.87 -3.97 -22.11
N LEU A 76 -14.85 -4.45 -22.89
CA LEU A 76 -15.68 -5.60 -22.51
C LEU A 76 -14.84 -6.90 -22.42
N ARG A 77 -13.86 -7.07 -23.30
CA ARG A 77 -12.91 -8.20 -23.23
C ARG A 77 -12.01 -8.13 -21.99
N GLN A 78 -11.52 -6.95 -21.63
CA GLN A 78 -10.75 -6.74 -20.40
C GLN A 78 -11.61 -6.92 -19.13
N GLU A 79 -12.88 -6.50 -19.14
CA GLU A 79 -13.84 -6.80 -18.06
C GLU A 79 -14.02 -8.31 -17.88
N SER A 80 -14.14 -9.07 -18.98
CA SER A 80 -14.30 -10.54 -18.92
C SER A 80 -13.13 -11.26 -18.25
N LEU A 81 -11.93 -10.67 -18.28
CA LEU A 81 -10.72 -11.16 -17.62
C LEU A 81 -10.68 -10.87 -16.11
N GLY A 82 -11.61 -10.07 -15.58
CA GLY A 82 -11.53 -9.54 -14.22
C GLY A 82 -10.63 -8.29 -14.11
N TYR A 83 -10.15 -7.75 -15.23
CA TYR A 83 -9.29 -6.56 -15.32
C TYR A 83 -9.99 -5.44 -16.08
N ALA A 84 -11.22 -5.14 -15.68
CA ALA A 84 -12.00 -4.05 -16.26
C ALA A 84 -11.21 -2.72 -16.17
N PRO A 85 -10.98 -2.02 -17.30
CA PRO A 85 -10.15 -0.84 -17.29
C PRO A 85 -10.83 0.30 -16.53
N SER A 86 -10.04 1.04 -15.76
CA SER A 86 -10.48 2.20 -15.00
C SER A 86 -10.82 3.39 -15.92
N HIS A 87 -11.49 4.41 -15.38
CA HIS A 87 -11.73 5.65 -16.12
C HIS A 87 -10.44 6.35 -16.55
N SER A 88 -9.34 6.22 -15.79
CA SER A 88 -8.04 6.80 -16.14
C SER A 88 -7.36 6.02 -17.26
N GLN A 89 -7.40 4.68 -17.21
CA GLN A 89 -6.91 3.79 -18.28
C GLN A 89 -7.64 4.04 -19.61
N ILE A 90 -8.97 4.14 -19.59
CA ILE A 90 -9.76 4.47 -20.78
C ILE A 90 -9.37 5.85 -21.32
N ARG A 91 -9.18 6.84 -20.44
CA ARG A 91 -8.72 8.18 -20.84
C ARG A 91 -7.35 8.14 -21.50
N ALA A 92 -6.41 7.38 -20.95
CA ALA A 92 -5.06 7.20 -21.50
C ALA A 92 -5.10 6.57 -22.90
N CYS A 93 -5.91 5.52 -23.09
CA CYS A 93 -6.13 4.89 -24.40
C CYS A 93 -6.61 5.90 -25.45
N VAL A 94 -7.60 6.73 -25.09
CA VAL A 94 -8.17 7.74 -26.00
C VAL A 94 -7.18 8.86 -26.30
N MET A 95 -6.43 9.33 -25.29
CA MET A 95 -5.35 10.30 -25.50
C MET A 95 -4.28 9.75 -26.42
N GLY A 96 -3.92 8.47 -26.28
CA GLY A 96 -2.99 7.76 -27.17
C GLY A 96 -3.47 7.74 -28.62
N LEU A 97 -4.75 7.39 -28.84
CA LEU A 97 -5.36 7.43 -30.18
C LEU A 97 -5.30 8.83 -30.81
N LEU A 98 -5.64 9.87 -30.04
CA LEU A 98 -5.60 11.25 -30.54
C LEU A 98 -4.18 11.69 -30.89
N ARG A 99 -3.18 11.29 -30.11
CA ARG A 99 -1.76 11.56 -30.43
C ARG A 99 -1.34 10.88 -31.73
N GLN A 100 -1.72 9.62 -31.96
CA GLN A 100 -1.43 8.91 -33.22
C GLN A 100 -2.06 9.61 -34.44
N GLN A 101 -3.19 10.30 -34.24
CA GLN A 101 -3.87 11.07 -35.28
C GLN A 101 -3.31 12.49 -35.48
N GLY A 102 -2.29 12.89 -34.72
CA GLY A 102 -1.75 14.25 -34.75
C GLY A 102 -2.65 15.30 -34.11
N GLU A 103 -3.67 14.89 -33.34
CA GLU A 103 -4.58 15.81 -32.64
C GLU A 103 -4.06 16.19 -31.24
N HIS A 104 -4.45 17.38 -30.77
CA HIS A 104 -4.14 17.80 -29.40
C HIS A 104 -4.79 16.87 -28.36
N PRO A 105 -4.01 16.26 -27.44
CA PRO A 105 -4.48 15.24 -26.50
C PRO A 105 -5.28 15.80 -25.31
N ASN A 106 -6.05 16.88 -25.50
CA ASN A 106 -6.82 17.51 -24.44
C ASN A 106 -8.28 17.04 -24.47
N LEU A 107 -8.55 15.96 -23.75
CA LEU A 107 -9.92 15.50 -23.50
C LEU A 107 -10.56 16.31 -22.37
N GLY A 108 -11.82 16.74 -22.55
CA GLY A 108 -12.58 17.35 -21.45
C GLY A 108 -12.73 16.39 -20.25
N ARG A 109 -12.85 16.93 -19.03
CA ARG A 109 -12.98 16.15 -17.78
C ARG A 109 -14.12 15.12 -17.82
N ASN A 110 -15.21 15.45 -18.53
CA ASN A 110 -16.40 14.61 -18.62
C ASN A 110 -16.46 13.74 -19.89
N TRP A 111 -15.40 13.71 -20.71
CA TRP A 111 -15.45 12.99 -21.99
C TRP A 111 -15.68 11.48 -21.80
N VAL A 112 -14.95 10.84 -20.89
CA VAL A 112 -15.08 9.39 -20.63
C VAL A 112 -16.48 9.04 -20.12
N ILE A 113 -17.03 9.87 -19.22
CA ILE A 113 -18.40 9.71 -18.71
C ILE A 113 -19.41 9.81 -19.85
N LYS A 114 -19.24 10.78 -20.76
CA LYS A 114 -20.10 10.92 -21.94
C LYS A 114 -19.97 9.73 -22.89
N PHE A 115 -18.75 9.26 -23.18
CA PHE A 115 -18.51 8.08 -24.01
C PHE A 115 -19.24 6.85 -23.46
N ILE A 116 -19.12 6.59 -22.15
CA ILE A 116 -19.82 5.49 -21.49
C ILE A 116 -21.34 5.67 -21.57
N ASN A 117 -21.86 6.86 -21.24
CA ASN A 117 -23.30 7.13 -21.26
C ASN A 117 -23.93 7.12 -22.66
N CYS A 118 -23.14 7.37 -23.71
CA CYS A 118 -23.60 7.34 -25.09
C CYS A 118 -23.72 5.91 -25.66
N ARG A 119 -23.29 4.89 -24.91
CA ARG A 119 -23.23 3.50 -25.32
C ARG A 119 -24.10 2.63 -24.42
N ALA A 120 -25.00 1.84 -25.01
CA ALA A 120 -25.91 0.98 -24.24
C ALA A 120 -25.20 -0.27 -23.66
N ASP A 121 -24.10 -0.69 -24.28
CA ASP A 121 -23.27 -1.84 -23.92
C ASP A 121 -22.22 -1.53 -22.84
N LEU A 122 -21.99 -0.26 -22.51
CA LEU A 122 -21.06 0.16 -21.44
C LEU A 122 -21.81 0.80 -20.28
N LYS A 123 -21.41 0.47 -19.05
CA LYS A 123 -21.86 1.16 -17.83
C LYS A 123 -20.72 1.25 -16.84
N THR A 124 -20.61 2.39 -16.15
CA THR A 124 -19.76 2.49 -14.97
C THR A 124 -20.38 1.61 -13.87
N LYS A 125 -19.60 0.63 -13.39
CA LYS A 125 -19.98 -0.27 -12.29
C LYS A 125 -18.98 -0.09 -11.17
N MET A 126 -19.40 -0.29 -9.92
CA MET A 126 -18.44 -0.42 -8.83
C MET A 126 -17.64 -1.71 -9.03
N GLY A 127 -16.37 -1.56 -9.38
CA GLY A 127 -15.43 -2.69 -9.45
C GLY A 127 -15.27 -3.26 -8.05
N ARG A 128 -15.82 -4.46 -7.80
CA ARG A 128 -15.43 -5.25 -6.63
C ARG A 128 -14.10 -5.88 -6.99
N ARG A 129 -13.00 -5.50 -6.32
CA ARG A 129 -11.76 -6.29 -6.38
C ARG A 129 -12.17 -7.72 -6.04
N GLN A 130 -12.12 -8.62 -7.01
CA GLN A 130 -12.36 -10.03 -6.72
C GLN A 130 -11.27 -10.42 -5.73
N GLU A 131 -11.67 -10.69 -4.48
CA GLU A 131 -10.71 -10.98 -3.43
C GLU A 131 -9.80 -12.11 -3.89
N ALA A 132 -8.47 -11.95 -3.74
CA ALA A 132 -7.52 -13.06 -3.84
C ALA A 132 -7.97 -14.27 -2.99
N LYS A 133 -8.79 -14.03 -1.96
CA LYS A 133 -9.48 -15.03 -1.12
C LYS A 133 -10.45 -15.97 -1.83
N ARG A 134 -10.90 -15.69 -3.06
CA ARG A 134 -11.75 -16.64 -3.81
C ARG A 134 -10.95 -17.87 -4.27
N PHE A 135 -9.66 -17.70 -4.48
CA PHE A 135 -8.71 -18.72 -4.91
C PHE A 135 -7.43 -18.55 -4.07
N ASP A 136 -7.54 -18.84 -2.76
CA ASP A 136 -6.37 -18.87 -1.85
C ASP A 136 -5.34 -19.95 -2.23
N SER A 137 -5.65 -20.76 -3.23
CA SER A 137 -4.79 -21.81 -3.75
C SER A 137 -5.18 -22.20 -5.17
N PHE A 138 -4.31 -23.01 -5.79
CA PHE A 138 -4.55 -23.64 -7.07
C PHE A 138 -5.62 -24.75 -6.94
N THR A 139 -6.90 -24.38 -7.14
CA THR A 139 -8.05 -25.29 -7.04
C THR A 139 -8.74 -25.52 -8.38
N PRO A 140 -9.59 -26.56 -8.53
CA PRO A 140 -10.38 -26.77 -9.73
C PRO A 140 -11.19 -25.54 -10.13
N LYS A 141 -11.83 -24.87 -9.17
CA LYS A 141 -12.61 -23.65 -9.45
C LYS A 141 -11.75 -22.52 -10.04
N ALA A 142 -10.51 -22.35 -9.58
CA ALA A 142 -9.57 -21.35 -10.12
C ALA A 142 -9.19 -21.69 -11.57
N VAL A 143 -8.90 -22.97 -11.82
CA VAL A 143 -8.57 -23.49 -13.15
C VAL A 143 -9.75 -23.37 -14.10
N HIS A 144 -10.95 -23.72 -13.67
CA HIS A 144 -12.18 -23.55 -14.45
C HIS A 144 -12.38 -22.10 -14.86
N TRP A 145 -12.33 -21.19 -13.89
CA TRP A 145 -12.46 -19.75 -14.14
C TRP A 145 -11.42 -19.23 -15.14
N TYR A 146 -10.15 -19.58 -14.95
CA TYR A 146 -9.07 -19.17 -15.85
C TYR A 146 -9.27 -19.69 -17.28
N PHE A 147 -9.60 -20.98 -17.42
CA PHE A 147 -9.78 -21.59 -18.74
C PHE A 147 -11.10 -21.21 -19.41
N ASP A 148 -12.17 -20.87 -18.67
CA ASP A 148 -13.39 -20.29 -19.25
C ASP A 148 -13.06 -19.01 -20.02
N ILE A 149 -12.12 -18.22 -19.50
CA ILE A 149 -11.66 -16.98 -20.13
C ILE A 149 -10.62 -17.26 -21.22
N ARG A 150 -9.57 -18.04 -20.91
CA ARG A 150 -8.47 -18.33 -21.86
C ARG A 150 -8.96 -18.99 -23.14
N ASP A 151 -9.89 -19.94 -23.01
CA ASP A 151 -10.51 -20.63 -24.14
C ASP A 151 -11.61 -19.78 -24.78
N GLY A 152 -12.59 -19.33 -23.98
CA GLY A 152 -13.79 -18.66 -24.48
C GLY A 152 -13.56 -17.28 -25.10
N GLN A 153 -12.54 -16.53 -24.65
CA GLN A 153 -12.30 -15.15 -25.12
C GLN A 153 -11.06 -15.02 -26.01
N TYR A 154 -10.07 -15.91 -25.87
CA TYR A 154 -8.77 -15.79 -26.52
C TYR A 154 -8.31 -17.06 -27.26
N GLY A 155 -9.13 -18.12 -27.30
CA GLY A 155 -8.78 -19.36 -28.00
C GLY A 155 -8.52 -19.18 -29.49
N TRP A 156 -9.05 -18.10 -30.09
CA TRP A 156 -8.88 -17.74 -31.49
C TRP A 156 -7.54 -17.06 -31.82
N ILE A 157 -6.77 -16.60 -30.83
CA ILE A 157 -5.47 -15.98 -31.05
C ILE A 157 -4.43 -17.06 -31.39
N LYS A 158 -3.69 -16.85 -32.48
CA LYS A 158 -2.67 -17.79 -32.98
C LYS A 158 -1.59 -18.05 -31.93
N PRO A 159 -1.01 -19.27 -31.89
CA PRO A 159 0.03 -19.61 -30.91
C PRO A 159 1.30 -18.78 -31.04
N GLU A 160 1.69 -18.42 -32.27
CA GLU A 160 2.84 -17.54 -32.54
C GLU A 160 2.65 -16.10 -32.00
N ASN A 161 1.40 -15.67 -31.81
CA ASN A 161 1.02 -14.39 -31.23
C ASN A 161 0.61 -14.50 -29.75
N THR A 162 0.72 -15.69 -29.16
CA THR A 162 0.45 -15.93 -27.74
C THR A 162 1.77 -16.08 -27.00
N VAL A 163 2.04 -15.16 -26.09
CA VAL A 163 3.31 -15.07 -25.35
C VAL A 163 3.05 -15.21 -23.87
N ASN A 164 3.86 -16.00 -23.20
CA ASN A 164 3.95 -16.05 -21.76
C ASN A 164 5.18 -15.26 -21.29
N VAL A 165 5.01 -14.44 -20.26
CA VAL A 165 6.05 -13.59 -19.67
C VAL A 165 6.14 -13.88 -18.19
N ASP A 166 7.37 -13.93 -17.68
CA ASP A 166 7.62 -14.13 -16.25
C ASP A 166 8.91 -13.44 -15.81
N GLU A 167 8.91 -12.98 -14.55
CA GLU A 167 10.04 -12.32 -13.92
C GLU A 167 10.75 -13.27 -12.96
N GLY A 168 12.09 -13.26 -12.99
CA GLY A 168 12.89 -14.13 -12.14
C GLY A 168 14.11 -13.42 -11.57
N GLY A 169 14.57 -13.88 -10.42
CA GLY A 169 15.85 -13.51 -9.84
C GLY A 169 16.82 -14.67 -9.82
N ILE A 170 18.10 -14.41 -10.09
CA ILE A 170 19.16 -15.40 -9.88
C ILE A 170 20.42 -14.73 -9.30
N MET A 171 21.07 -15.44 -8.38
CA MET A 171 22.24 -14.93 -7.68
C MET A 171 23.48 -14.94 -8.59
N THR A 172 24.27 -13.87 -8.57
CA THR A 172 25.45 -13.68 -9.43
C THR A 172 26.70 -14.38 -8.91
N GLY A 173 26.79 -14.66 -7.60
CA GLY A 173 27.98 -15.24 -6.98
C GLY A 173 27.77 -16.62 -6.34
N PHE A 174 28.87 -17.17 -5.81
CA PHE A 174 28.93 -18.50 -5.22
C PHE A 174 27.99 -18.63 -4.02
N GLY A 175 26.99 -19.50 -4.17
CA GLY A 175 26.21 -20.01 -3.06
C GLY A 175 25.58 -21.32 -3.46
N LEU A 176 26.37 -22.39 -3.41
CA LEU A 176 25.86 -23.75 -3.37
C LEU A 176 26.55 -24.49 -2.22
N ASP A 177 25.72 -25.05 -1.34
CA ASP A 177 26.12 -26.18 -0.52
C ASP A 177 26.24 -27.39 -1.45
N SER A 178 27.37 -27.53 -2.15
CA SER A 178 27.69 -28.75 -2.88
C SER A 178 28.07 -29.84 -1.88
N LEU A 179 27.58 -31.08 -2.07
CA LEU A 179 28.13 -32.24 -1.36
C LEU A 179 29.61 -32.37 -1.72
N VAL A 180 30.48 -32.14 -0.74
CA VAL A 180 31.93 -32.24 -0.89
C VAL A 180 32.44 -33.47 -0.17
N VAL A 181 33.41 -34.15 -0.78
CA VAL A 181 34.12 -35.25 -0.13
C VAL A 181 35.20 -34.63 0.77
N GLY A 182 35.01 -34.76 2.07
CA GLY A 182 35.92 -34.28 3.10
C GLY A 182 36.32 -35.40 4.06
N SER A 183 37.12 -35.04 5.06
CA SER A 183 37.49 -35.95 6.15
C SER A 183 36.25 -36.59 6.78
N ALA A 184 36.31 -37.88 7.09
CA ALA A 184 35.27 -38.60 7.84
C ALA A 184 35.16 -38.12 9.31
N ASP A 185 36.11 -37.29 9.77
CA ASP A 185 36.11 -36.68 11.10
C ASP A 185 34.99 -35.62 11.23
N PRO A 186 33.98 -35.84 12.10
CA PRO A 186 32.86 -34.93 12.28
C PRO A 186 33.24 -33.56 12.87
N LYS A 187 34.47 -33.38 13.38
CA LYS A 187 34.98 -32.09 13.85
C LYS A 187 35.56 -31.22 12.72
N ARG A 188 35.91 -31.81 11.58
CA ARG A 188 36.46 -31.08 10.43
C ARG A 188 35.35 -30.65 9.48
N LYS A 189 35.12 -29.35 9.38
CA LYS A 189 34.26 -28.77 8.35
C LYS A 189 35.05 -28.67 7.05
N ALA A 190 34.46 -29.11 5.94
CA ALA A 190 35.00 -28.85 4.62
C ALA A 190 34.73 -27.37 4.27
N PHE A 191 35.79 -26.57 4.19
CA PHE A 191 35.71 -25.17 3.80
C PHE A 191 36.02 -25.04 2.31
N LEU A 192 35.04 -24.59 1.53
CA LEU A 192 35.25 -24.19 0.15
C LEU A 192 35.71 -22.73 0.12
N LYS A 193 36.86 -22.45 -0.50
CA LYS A 193 37.30 -21.08 -0.79
C LYS A 193 36.59 -20.58 -2.06
N GLY A 194 35.92 -19.45 -1.98
CA GLY A 194 35.32 -18.77 -3.12
C GLY A 194 34.80 -17.37 -2.76
N PRO A 195 34.70 -16.45 -3.73
CA PRO A 195 34.18 -15.09 -3.52
C PRO A 195 32.70 -15.11 -3.11
N GLN A 196 32.35 -14.47 -1.98
CA GLN A 196 31.01 -14.48 -1.39
C GLN A 196 30.12 -13.30 -1.88
N THR A 197 29.99 -13.10 -3.18
CA THR A 197 29.09 -12.04 -3.69
C THR A 197 27.63 -12.53 -3.73
N ARG A 198 26.80 -12.09 -2.77
CA ARG A 198 25.36 -12.43 -2.68
C ARG A 198 24.44 -11.50 -3.52
N ASN A 199 24.95 -10.96 -4.62
CA ASN A 199 24.16 -10.03 -5.42
C ASN A 199 23.11 -10.80 -6.24
N TRP A 200 21.88 -10.31 -6.26
CA TRP A 200 20.80 -10.84 -7.10
C TRP A 200 20.71 -10.01 -8.38
N THR A 201 20.61 -10.68 -9.53
CA THR A 201 20.26 -10.06 -10.81
C THR A 201 18.90 -10.57 -11.25
N SER A 202 18.03 -9.66 -11.63
CA SER A 202 16.68 -9.97 -12.08
C SER A 202 16.62 -10.01 -13.60
N PHE A 203 15.67 -10.75 -14.14
CA PHE A 203 15.44 -10.87 -15.56
C PHE A 203 13.94 -10.98 -15.87
N ILE A 204 13.56 -10.51 -17.06
CA ILE A 204 12.24 -10.67 -17.67
C ILE A 204 12.43 -11.58 -18.88
N GLU A 205 11.78 -12.74 -18.85
CA GLU A 205 11.85 -13.73 -19.94
C GLU A 205 10.46 -13.88 -20.58
N ALA A 206 10.46 -14.13 -21.88
CA ALA A 206 9.23 -14.27 -22.65
C ALA A 206 9.33 -15.37 -23.70
N VAL A 207 8.30 -16.20 -23.80
CA VAL A 207 8.22 -17.33 -24.73
C VAL A 207 6.86 -17.40 -25.39
N THR A 208 6.86 -17.72 -26.67
CA THR A 208 5.64 -17.90 -27.48
C THR A 208 5.12 -19.33 -27.37
N ALA A 209 3.83 -19.52 -27.64
CA ALA A 209 3.19 -20.83 -27.58
C ALA A 209 3.62 -21.77 -28.72
N ASP A 210 4.15 -21.25 -29.83
CA ASP A 210 4.79 -22.04 -30.90
C ASP A 210 6.25 -22.42 -30.59
N GLY A 211 6.78 -21.97 -29.45
CA GLY A 211 8.04 -22.46 -28.87
C GLY A 211 9.27 -21.60 -29.15
N ARG A 212 9.10 -20.33 -29.53
CA ARG A 212 10.17 -19.35 -29.73
C ARG A 212 10.39 -18.51 -28.48
N ALA A 213 11.65 -18.36 -28.08
CA ALA A 213 12.06 -17.47 -26.98
C ALA A 213 12.36 -16.08 -27.52
N LEU A 214 11.87 -15.04 -26.84
CA LEU A 214 12.18 -13.65 -27.15
C LEU A 214 13.51 -13.24 -26.52
N VAL A 215 14.06 -12.09 -26.90
CA VAL A 215 15.20 -11.48 -26.20
C VAL A 215 14.81 -11.18 -24.73
N PRO A 216 15.65 -11.56 -23.74
CA PRO A 216 15.39 -11.25 -22.34
C PRO A 216 15.69 -9.79 -22.00
N GLY A 217 15.00 -9.27 -20.99
CA GLY A 217 15.41 -8.06 -20.27
C GLY A 217 16.23 -8.42 -19.04
N ILE A 218 17.45 -7.92 -18.90
CA ILE A 218 18.29 -8.12 -17.72
C ILE A 218 18.34 -6.84 -16.90
N ILE A 219 17.98 -6.94 -15.61
CA ILE A 219 17.86 -5.81 -14.69
C ILE A 219 18.99 -5.92 -13.66
N PHE A 220 19.98 -5.04 -13.77
CA PHE A 220 21.07 -4.95 -12.81
C PHE A 220 20.74 -3.98 -11.67
N LYS A 221 21.12 -4.34 -10.45
CA LYS A 221 21.07 -3.40 -9.31
C LYS A 221 22.09 -2.26 -9.50
N GLY A 222 21.63 -1.01 -9.44
CA GLY A 222 22.46 0.19 -9.56
C GLY A 222 21.67 1.42 -10.01
N LYS A 223 22.26 2.62 -9.88
CA LYS A 223 21.65 3.88 -10.38
C LYS A 223 21.88 4.06 -11.88
N GLU A 224 23.05 3.67 -12.36
CA GLU A 224 23.43 3.71 -13.77
C GLU A 224 24.31 2.50 -14.08
N LEU A 225 24.28 2.01 -15.31
CA LEU A 225 25.32 1.14 -15.85
C LEU A 225 26.60 1.98 -15.95
N GLN A 226 27.48 1.92 -14.95
CA GLN A 226 28.75 2.63 -14.97
C GLN A 226 29.55 2.25 -16.23
N LYS A 227 29.70 3.21 -17.15
CA LYS A 227 30.54 3.24 -18.36
C LYS A 227 29.99 2.54 -19.62
N GLN A 228 29.95 3.28 -20.73
CA GLN A 228 29.47 2.90 -22.07
C GLN A 228 30.15 1.65 -22.65
N TRP A 229 31.40 1.35 -22.29
CA TRP A 229 32.15 0.19 -22.81
C TRP A 229 31.69 -1.17 -22.26
N PHE A 230 31.05 -1.23 -21.09
CA PHE A 230 30.49 -2.50 -20.58
C PHE A 230 29.27 -2.97 -21.39
N LEU A 231 28.49 -2.05 -21.93
CA LEU A 231 27.35 -2.39 -22.80
C LEU A 231 27.83 -3.00 -24.12
N GLU A 232 28.94 -2.52 -24.66
CA GLU A 232 29.55 -3.11 -25.85
C GLU A 232 30.05 -4.53 -25.58
N GLU A 233 30.72 -4.76 -24.45
CA GLU A 233 31.16 -6.10 -24.05
C GLU A 233 29.97 -7.05 -23.82
N PHE A 234 28.91 -6.58 -23.16
CA PHE A 234 27.69 -7.39 -22.98
C PHE A 234 27.04 -7.73 -24.32
N LYS A 235 26.92 -6.78 -25.24
CA LYS A 235 26.36 -7.00 -26.57
C LYS A 235 27.19 -7.98 -27.40
N GLN A 236 28.52 -7.96 -27.26
CA GLN A 236 29.40 -8.96 -27.90
C GLN A 236 29.16 -10.38 -27.35
N ILE A 237 28.77 -10.53 -26.09
CA ILE A 237 28.49 -11.83 -25.48
C ILE A 237 27.06 -12.28 -25.81
N ALA A 238 26.10 -11.40 -25.62
CA ALA A 238 24.69 -11.60 -25.85
C ALA A 238 24.00 -10.25 -26.09
N ASP A 239 23.50 -10.04 -27.30
CA ASP A 239 22.74 -8.83 -27.66
C ASP A 239 21.32 -8.91 -27.05
N TRP A 240 21.24 -8.56 -25.77
CA TRP A 240 20.02 -8.52 -24.97
C TRP A 240 19.68 -7.11 -24.54
N TYR A 241 18.50 -6.95 -23.97
CA TYR A 241 18.08 -5.69 -23.40
C TYR A 241 18.59 -5.58 -21.96
N TYR A 242 19.44 -4.58 -21.69
CA TYR A 242 20.07 -4.36 -20.39
C TYR A 242 19.57 -3.05 -19.77
N ILE A 243 19.10 -3.11 -18.53
CA ILE A 243 18.61 -1.95 -17.78
C ILE A 243 19.06 -2.02 -16.31
N THR A 244 18.99 -0.90 -15.60
CA THR A 244 19.33 -0.83 -14.17
C THR A 244 18.19 -0.30 -13.34
N SER A 245 18.06 -0.82 -12.11
CA SER A 245 17.19 -0.24 -11.09
C SER A 245 17.90 -0.14 -9.74
N PRO A 246 17.59 0.86 -8.88
CA PRO A 246 18.26 1.03 -7.59
C PRO A 246 18.16 -0.20 -6.67
N ASN A 247 17.05 -0.93 -6.74
CA ASN A 247 16.78 -2.11 -5.94
C ASN A 247 17.11 -3.44 -6.67
N GLY A 248 17.33 -3.41 -8.00
CA GLY A 248 17.56 -4.60 -8.83
C GLY A 248 16.29 -5.35 -9.23
N TRP A 249 15.12 -4.76 -9.03
CA TRP A 249 13.80 -5.30 -9.41
C TRP A 249 13.17 -4.46 -10.52
N THR A 250 12.14 -5.01 -11.17
CA THR A 250 11.29 -4.28 -12.12
C THR A 250 10.48 -3.20 -11.39
N ASP A 251 10.22 -2.10 -12.08
CA ASP A 251 9.26 -1.07 -11.69
C ASP A 251 8.35 -0.72 -12.89
N ASP A 252 7.39 0.17 -12.67
CA ASP A 252 6.43 0.60 -13.70
C ASP A 252 7.13 1.09 -14.98
N HIS A 253 8.24 1.82 -14.84
CA HIS A 253 8.99 2.36 -15.99
C HIS A 253 9.69 1.25 -16.76
N ILE A 254 10.37 0.33 -16.07
CA ILE A 254 11.09 -0.78 -16.69
C ILE A 254 10.12 -1.73 -17.40
N GLY A 255 8.94 -1.97 -16.83
CA GLY A 255 7.89 -2.77 -17.47
C GLY A 255 7.45 -2.19 -18.82
N ILE A 256 7.10 -0.91 -18.86
CA ILE A 256 6.73 -0.21 -20.10
C ILE A 256 7.88 -0.20 -21.11
N GLU A 257 9.08 0.14 -20.67
CA GLU A 257 10.23 0.22 -21.56
C GLU A 257 10.56 -1.15 -22.18
N TRP A 258 10.46 -2.23 -21.40
CA TRP A 258 10.59 -3.60 -21.90
C TRP A 258 9.46 -3.95 -22.89
N LEU A 259 8.21 -3.59 -22.59
CA LEU A 259 7.08 -3.83 -23.49
C LEU A 259 7.34 -3.18 -24.87
N GLU A 260 7.77 -1.92 -24.87
CA GLU A 260 7.99 -1.13 -26.09
C GLU A 260 9.25 -1.56 -26.85
N ARG A 261 10.37 -1.78 -26.15
CA ARG A 261 11.67 -2.04 -26.78
C ARG A 261 11.93 -3.51 -27.07
N VAL A 262 11.28 -4.43 -26.37
CA VAL A 262 11.57 -5.86 -26.44
C VAL A 262 10.38 -6.65 -26.96
N TYR A 263 9.23 -6.55 -26.29
CA TYR A 263 8.07 -7.38 -26.63
C TYR A 263 7.43 -6.99 -27.96
N LEU A 264 7.05 -5.72 -28.14
CA LEU A 264 6.33 -5.28 -29.33
C LEU A 264 7.10 -5.55 -30.63
N PRO A 265 8.41 -5.24 -30.75
CA PRO A 265 9.16 -5.47 -32.00
C PRO A 265 9.31 -6.95 -32.37
N GLN A 266 9.31 -7.86 -31.39
CA GLN A 266 9.54 -9.30 -31.61
C GLN A 266 8.24 -10.12 -31.75
N THR A 267 7.09 -9.49 -31.52
CA THR A 267 5.77 -10.13 -31.56
C THR A 267 4.86 -9.55 -32.63
N THR A 268 5.34 -8.61 -33.43
CA THR A 268 4.59 -8.05 -34.56
C THR A 268 4.05 -9.19 -35.43
N PRO A 269 2.72 -9.34 -35.54
CA PRO A 269 2.13 -10.37 -36.36
C PRO A 269 2.40 -10.13 -37.84
N ALA A 270 2.35 -11.19 -38.66
CA ALA A 270 2.49 -11.06 -40.11
C ALA A 270 1.33 -10.26 -40.75
N ASP A 271 0.14 -10.37 -40.17
CA ASP A 271 -1.03 -9.57 -40.52
C ASP A 271 -1.27 -8.55 -39.40
N GLU A 272 -1.19 -7.25 -39.71
CA GLU A 272 -1.38 -6.18 -38.72
C GLU A 272 -2.75 -6.21 -38.01
N SER A 273 -3.74 -6.91 -38.60
CA SER A 273 -5.06 -7.09 -37.99
C SER A 273 -5.10 -8.20 -36.92
N ASP A 274 -4.12 -9.09 -36.89
CA ASP A 274 -4.02 -10.15 -35.89
C ASP A 274 -3.80 -9.56 -34.49
N ALA A 275 -4.46 -10.17 -33.51
CA ALA A 275 -4.28 -9.83 -32.12
C ALA A 275 -3.10 -10.58 -31.49
N ARG A 276 -2.52 -9.96 -30.47
CA ARG A 276 -1.49 -10.57 -29.61
C ARG A 276 -2.07 -10.85 -28.23
N LEU A 277 -1.68 -11.97 -27.63
CA LEU A 277 -2.03 -12.32 -26.25
C LEU A 277 -0.75 -12.37 -25.42
N ILE A 278 -0.71 -11.61 -24.32
CA ILE A 278 0.35 -11.70 -23.31
C ILE A 278 -0.22 -12.34 -22.04
N ILE A 279 0.40 -13.42 -21.57
CA ILE A 279 0.03 -14.16 -20.36
C ILE A 279 1.09 -13.93 -19.29
N LEU A 280 0.73 -13.32 -18.17
CA LEU A 280 1.67 -12.93 -17.11
C LEU A 280 1.03 -13.01 -15.71
N ASP A 281 1.82 -12.82 -14.65
CA ASP A 281 1.30 -12.70 -13.30
C ASP A 281 0.64 -11.33 -13.04
N GLY A 282 -0.19 -11.24 -11.99
CA GLY A 282 -0.94 -10.02 -11.67
C GLY A 282 -0.13 -8.93 -10.96
N HIS A 283 1.18 -8.82 -11.19
CA HIS A 283 2.03 -7.82 -10.51
C HIS A 283 1.68 -6.39 -10.96
N GLY A 284 1.72 -5.43 -10.03
CA GLY A 284 1.20 -4.07 -10.24
C GLY A 284 1.87 -3.28 -11.39
N SER A 285 3.13 -3.58 -11.69
CA SER A 285 3.90 -2.95 -12.78
C SER A 285 3.34 -3.23 -14.17
N HIS A 286 2.57 -4.31 -14.34
CA HIS A 286 2.00 -4.71 -15.63
C HIS A 286 0.52 -4.34 -15.79
N ALA A 287 0.00 -3.44 -14.95
CA ALA A 287 -1.40 -3.02 -14.96
C ALA A 287 -1.60 -1.48 -14.90
N THR A 288 -0.54 -0.71 -15.16
CA THR A 288 -0.57 0.77 -15.13
C THR A 288 -1.41 1.38 -16.26
N ASP A 289 -1.74 2.66 -16.13
CA ASP A 289 -2.48 3.42 -17.17
C ASP A 289 -1.76 3.40 -18.52
N GLU A 290 -0.44 3.57 -18.51
CA GLU A 290 0.40 3.57 -19.69
C GLU A 290 0.50 2.17 -20.31
N TRP A 291 0.64 1.12 -19.49
CA TRP A 291 0.74 -0.27 -19.97
C TRP A 291 -0.50 -0.67 -20.75
N MET A 292 -1.66 -0.43 -20.16
CA MET A 292 -2.95 -0.75 -20.76
C MET A 292 -3.20 0.06 -22.04
N ALA A 293 -2.80 1.33 -22.07
CA ALA A 293 -2.86 2.15 -23.27
C ALA A 293 -1.94 1.64 -24.38
N THR A 294 -0.69 1.32 -24.07
CA THR A 294 0.28 0.77 -25.01
C THR A 294 -0.17 -0.57 -25.57
N CYS A 295 -0.73 -1.45 -24.73
CA CYS A 295 -1.32 -2.71 -25.18
C CYS A 295 -2.51 -2.49 -26.14
N PHE A 296 -3.44 -1.61 -25.79
CA PHE A 296 -4.61 -1.30 -26.62
C PHE A 296 -4.21 -0.75 -28.00
N MET A 297 -3.28 0.21 -28.02
CA MET A 297 -2.80 0.83 -29.27
C MET A 297 -2.17 -0.23 -30.20
N ASN A 298 -1.52 -1.24 -29.63
CA ASN A 298 -0.80 -2.28 -30.35
C ASN A 298 -1.59 -3.59 -30.56
N ASN A 299 -2.92 -3.60 -30.33
CA ASN A 299 -3.75 -4.81 -30.46
C ASN A 299 -3.27 -5.99 -29.58
N VAL A 300 -2.76 -5.66 -28.40
CA VAL A 300 -2.32 -6.62 -27.38
C VAL A 300 -3.40 -6.77 -26.31
N TYR A 301 -3.70 -8.02 -25.97
CA TYR A 301 -4.60 -8.40 -24.88
C TYR A 301 -3.80 -9.01 -23.74
N CYS A 302 -3.99 -8.50 -22.53
CA CYS A 302 -3.37 -9.06 -21.32
C CYS A 302 -4.26 -10.15 -20.72
N CYS A 303 -3.69 -11.30 -20.37
CA CYS A 303 -4.36 -12.38 -19.66
C CYS A 303 -3.56 -12.73 -18.40
N TYR A 304 -4.10 -12.37 -17.24
CA TYR A 304 -3.37 -12.55 -15.99
C TYR A 304 -3.70 -13.89 -15.35
N LEU A 305 -2.68 -14.54 -14.81
CA LEU A 305 -2.84 -15.78 -14.05
C LEU A 305 -3.58 -15.51 -12.73
N PRO A 306 -4.46 -16.43 -12.28
CA PRO A 306 -5.07 -16.31 -10.96
C PRO A 306 -4.02 -16.26 -9.85
N ALA A 307 -4.32 -15.51 -8.78
CA ALA A 307 -3.43 -15.42 -7.62
C ALA A 307 -3.06 -16.81 -7.09
N HIS A 308 -1.80 -16.96 -6.66
CA HIS A 308 -1.25 -18.20 -6.10
C HIS A 308 -1.32 -19.44 -7.02
N CYS A 309 -1.57 -19.28 -8.32
CA CYS A 309 -1.66 -20.39 -9.28
C CYS A 309 -0.44 -20.52 -10.23
N SER A 310 0.58 -19.66 -10.11
CA SER A 310 1.75 -19.67 -11.01
C SER A 310 2.44 -21.03 -11.07
N HIS A 311 2.64 -21.69 -9.93
CA HIS A 311 3.27 -23.02 -9.86
C HIS A 311 2.58 -24.09 -10.73
N GLY A 312 1.28 -23.96 -11.04
CA GLY A 312 0.55 -24.89 -11.92
C GLY A 312 0.17 -24.32 -13.30
N LEU A 313 0.11 -23.00 -13.46
CA LEU A 313 -0.39 -22.33 -14.68
C LEU A 313 0.65 -21.49 -15.42
N GLN A 314 1.86 -21.29 -14.88
CA GLN A 314 2.94 -20.49 -15.46
C GLN A 314 3.87 -21.38 -16.34
N PRO A 315 3.82 -21.28 -17.69
CA PRO A 315 4.63 -22.11 -18.59
C PRO A 315 6.15 -22.01 -18.34
N LEU A 316 6.66 -20.81 -18.07
CA LEU A 316 8.08 -20.56 -17.82
C LEU A 316 8.58 -21.31 -16.56
N ASP A 317 7.83 -21.27 -15.46
CA ASP A 317 8.14 -22.01 -14.24
C ASP A 317 8.12 -23.54 -14.45
N ASN A 318 7.13 -24.04 -15.19
CA ASN A 318 6.84 -25.47 -15.31
C ASN A 318 7.66 -26.20 -16.38
N GLY A 319 8.33 -25.48 -17.28
CA GLY A 319 9.13 -26.08 -18.36
C GLY A 319 10.57 -25.58 -18.45
N VAL A 320 10.80 -24.31 -18.17
CA VAL A 320 12.02 -23.61 -18.62
C VAL A 320 12.93 -23.28 -17.44
N PHE A 321 12.41 -22.61 -16.42
CA PHE A 321 13.21 -22.04 -15.34
C PHE A 321 13.94 -23.08 -14.50
N ASN A 322 13.36 -24.27 -14.31
CA ASN A 322 14.04 -25.35 -13.59
C ASN A 322 15.32 -25.81 -14.32
N ALA A 323 15.22 -26.03 -15.63
CA ALA A 323 16.36 -26.43 -16.46
C ALA A 323 17.40 -25.30 -16.58
N LEU A 324 16.94 -24.06 -16.75
CA LEU A 324 17.79 -22.87 -16.83
C LEU A 324 18.58 -22.67 -15.53
N LYS A 325 17.90 -22.66 -14.36
CA LYS A 325 18.53 -22.49 -13.05
C LYS A 325 19.53 -23.61 -12.76
N ALA A 326 19.21 -24.86 -13.12
CA ALA A 326 20.16 -25.97 -12.99
C ALA A 326 21.38 -25.83 -13.91
N ALA A 327 21.19 -25.43 -15.17
CA ALA A 327 22.30 -25.21 -16.09
C ALA A 327 23.20 -24.04 -15.66
N TYR A 328 22.60 -22.96 -15.18
CA TYR A 328 23.33 -21.80 -14.66
C TYR A 328 24.19 -22.16 -13.45
N ARG A 329 23.68 -22.96 -12.51
CA ARG A 329 24.45 -23.49 -11.37
C ARG A 329 25.71 -24.22 -11.82
N ARG A 330 25.61 -25.09 -12.82
CA ARG A 330 26.77 -25.81 -13.38
C ARG A 330 27.78 -24.88 -14.07
N GLU A 331 27.31 -23.82 -14.73
CA GLU A 331 28.23 -22.83 -15.33
C GLU A 331 28.96 -22.03 -14.26
N LEU A 332 28.28 -21.64 -13.17
CA LEU A 332 28.95 -20.98 -12.03
C LEU A 332 30.04 -21.86 -11.44
N GLU A 333 29.79 -23.16 -11.23
CA GLU A 333 30.81 -24.12 -10.75
C GLU A 333 32.08 -24.14 -11.61
N ARG A 334 31.98 -23.86 -12.92
CA ARG A 334 33.12 -23.80 -13.85
C ARG A 334 33.91 -22.49 -13.78
N PHE A 335 33.27 -21.39 -13.39
CA PHE A 335 33.93 -20.09 -13.20
C PHE A 335 34.63 -19.98 -11.82
N ALA A 336 34.36 -20.90 -10.89
CA ALA A 336 35.01 -20.99 -9.57
C ALA A 336 36.53 -21.01 -9.62
N SER A 337 37.10 -21.51 -10.73
CA SER A 337 38.53 -21.73 -10.87
C SER A 337 39.30 -20.47 -11.28
N LEU A 338 38.63 -19.36 -11.61
CA LEU A 338 39.28 -18.18 -12.21
C LEU A 338 38.67 -16.85 -11.70
N THR A 339 39.43 -16.18 -10.83
CA THR A 339 39.48 -14.72 -10.54
C THR A 339 38.39 -14.04 -9.68
N ASP A 340 38.84 -13.02 -8.92
CA ASP A 340 38.18 -12.38 -7.76
C ASP A 340 38.07 -10.84 -7.95
N SER A 341 37.24 -10.35 -8.87
CA SER A 341 37.03 -8.89 -9.07
C SER A 341 35.62 -8.52 -9.55
N ALA A 342 35.03 -7.47 -8.97
CA ALA A 342 33.60 -7.11 -9.09
C ALA A 342 33.07 -6.73 -10.50
N PRO A 343 33.83 -6.10 -11.42
CA PRO A 343 33.37 -5.88 -12.79
C PRO A 343 33.29 -7.17 -13.61
N MET A 344 34.18 -8.13 -13.32
CA MET A 344 34.16 -9.45 -13.94
C MET A 344 32.92 -10.26 -13.54
N ASP A 345 32.32 -10.01 -12.37
CA ASP A 345 31.12 -10.73 -11.91
C ASP A 345 29.89 -10.53 -12.83
N LYS A 346 29.65 -9.32 -13.35
CA LYS A 346 28.51 -9.07 -14.27
C LYS A 346 28.76 -9.66 -15.66
N VAL A 347 29.98 -9.56 -16.17
CA VAL A 347 30.37 -10.18 -17.45
C VAL A 347 30.28 -11.70 -17.35
N ASN A 348 30.80 -12.28 -16.27
CA ASN A 348 30.72 -13.72 -16.00
C ASN A 348 29.28 -14.18 -15.81
N PHE A 349 28.46 -13.38 -15.14
CA PHE A 349 27.02 -13.62 -15.06
C PHE A 349 26.39 -13.72 -16.45
N ILE A 350 26.61 -12.76 -17.33
CA ILE A 350 26.03 -12.77 -18.68
C ILE A 350 26.53 -13.97 -19.49
N ARG A 351 27.82 -14.32 -19.41
CA ARG A 351 28.36 -15.53 -20.06
C ARG A 351 27.73 -16.81 -19.53
N ALA A 352 27.60 -16.95 -18.21
CA ALA A 352 27.00 -18.11 -17.57
C ALA A 352 25.51 -18.21 -17.89
N TYR A 353 24.78 -17.09 -17.79
CA TYR A 353 23.35 -17.02 -18.10
C TYR A 353 23.09 -17.30 -19.57
N ALA A 354 23.91 -16.80 -20.51
CA ALA A 354 23.76 -17.07 -21.94
C ALA A 354 23.89 -18.56 -22.27
N LYS A 355 24.85 -19.25 -21.66
CA LYS A 355 24.99 -20.70 -21.81
C LYS A 355 23.83 -21.45 -21.16
N ALA A 356 23.43 -21.06 -19.96
CA ALA A 356 22.29 -21.66 -19.25
C ALA A 356 20.98 -21.50 -20.02
N ARG A 357 20.77 -20.31 -20.61
CA ARG A 357 19.61 -19.98 -21.43
C ARG A 357 19.52 -20.88 -22.65
N ARG A 358 20.63 -21.18 -23.34
CA ARG A 358 20.64 -22.15 -24.46
C ARG A 358 20.17 -23.55 -24.06
N VAL A 359 20.39 -23.96 -22.81
CA VAL A 359 19.93 -25.25 -22.26
C VAL A 359 18.47 -25.18 -21.80
N GLY A 360 18.08 -24.09 -21.15
CA GLY A 360 16.73 -23.90 -20.59
C GLY A 360 15.67 -23.56 -21.64
N MET A 361 15.96 -22.60 -22.51
CA MET A 361 15.05 -22.01 -23.52
C MET A 361 15.02 -22.78 -24.84
N THR A 362 15.13 -24.10 -24.80
CA THR A 362 14.96 -24.91 -26.01
C THR A 362 13.48 -24.96 -26.41
N LYS A 363 13.20 -25.04 -27.71
CA LYS A 363 11.83 -25.21 -28.23
C LYS A 363 11.10 -26.37 -27.54
N LYS A 364 11.80 -27.48 -27.28
CA LYS A 364 11.27 -28.64 -26.56
C LYS A 364 10.81 -28.31 -25.14
N ASN A 365 11.63 -27.60 -24.36
CA ASN A 365 11.29 -27.23 -22.98
C ASN A 365 10.14 -26.23 -22.93
N ILE A 366 10.16 -25.24 -23.83
CA ILE A 366 9.10 -24.22 -23.95
C ILE A 366 7.76 -24.90 -24.25
N LEU A 367 7.69 -25.70 -25.31
CA LEU A 367 6.48 -26.44 -25.67
C LEU A 367 6.03 -27.40 -24.56
N SER A 368 6.97 -27.97 -23.80
CA SER A 368 6.62 -28.80 -22.64
C SER A 368 5.96 -27.98 -21.53
N GLY A 369 6.48 -26.79 -21.20
CA GLY A 369 5.88 -25.90 -20.18
C GLY A 369 4.46 -25.48 -20.56
N TRP A 370 4.25 -25.09 -21.81
CA TRP A 370 2.92 -24.79 -22.35
C TRP A 370 1.93 -25.97 -22.25
N ARG A 371 2.41 -27.18 -22.56
CA ARG A 371 1.60 -28.39 -22.53
C ARG A 371 1.25 -28.85 -21.13
N VAL A 372 2.18 -28.73 -20.17
CA VAL A 372 1.98 -29.13 -18.77
C VAL A 372 0.95 -28.25 -18.09
N THR A 373 1.04 -26.94 -18.30
CA THR A 373 0.09 -25.96 -17.75
C THR A 373 -1.28 -26.01 -18.43
N GLY A 374 -1.39 -26.69 -19.58
CA GLY A 374 -2.61 -26.76 -20.37
C GLY A 374 -2.92 -25.48 -21.14
N ASN A 375 -2.02 -24.49 -21.17
CA ASN A 375 -2.22 -23.25 -21.90
C ASN A 375 -2.05 -23.40 -23.42
N TRP A 376 -1.23 -24.36 -23.86
CA TRP A 376 -1.11 -24.70 -25.28
C TRP A 376 -0.62 -26.15 -25.52
N PRO A 377 -1.35 -26.97 -26.30
CA PRO A 377 -2.74 -26.76 -26.74
C PRO A 377 -3.67 -26.53 -25.54
N ILE A 378 -4.70 -25.71 -25.74
CA ILE A 378 -5.61 -25.33 -24.65
C ILE A 378 -6.30 -26.59 -24.11
N SER A 379 -6.04 -26.92 -22.84
CA SER A 379 -6.57 -28.11 -22.20
C SER A 379 -6.71 -27.91 -20.70
N ARG A 380 -7.91 -27.51 -20.28
CA ARG A 380 -8.29 -27.42 -18.87
C ARG A 380 -8.02 -28.72 -18.11
N ALA A 381 -8.29 -29.87 -18.73
CA ALA A 381 -8.06 -31.17 -18.13
C ALA A 381 -6.59 -31.44 -17.81
N LYS A 382 -5.63 -30.83 -18.51
CA LYS A 382 -4.21 -30.93 -18.17
C LYS A 382 -3.91 -30.19 -16.88
N ALA A 383 -4.34 -28.94 -16.76
CA ALA A 383 -4.20 -28.16 -15.52
C ALA A 383 -4.91 -28.84 -14.33
N LEU A 384 -6.10 -29.40 -14.53
CA LEU A 384 -6.86 -30.09 -13.48
C LEU A 384 -6.22 -31.39 -12.97
N ARG A 385 -5.30 -31.99 -13.73
CA ARG A 385 -4.57 -33.21 -13.32
C ARG A 385 -3.23 -32.91 -12.69
N HIS A 386 -2.91 -31.63 -12.47
CA HIS A 386 -1.64 -31.24 -11.88
C HIS A 386 -1.54 -31.78 -10.43
N PRO A 387 -0.41 -32.38 -10.02
CA PRO A 387 -0.30 -33.06 -8.72
C PRO A 387 -0.58 -32.18 -7.50
N GLU A 388 -0.32 -30.88 -7.62
CA GLU A 388 -0.48 -29.91 -6.53
C GLU A 388 -1.86 -29.25 -6.49
N ILE A 389 -2.81 -29.68 -7.34
CA ILE A 389 -4.17 -29.13 -7.31
C ILE A 389 -4.89 -29.49 -6.01
N GLN A 390 -5.44 -28.48 -5.34
CA GLN A 390 -6.15 -28.65 -4.07
C GLN A 390 -7.65 -28.76 -4.30
N GLN A 391 -8.33 -29.71 -3.66
CA GLN A 391 -9.80 -29.81 -3.78
C GLN A 391 -10.49 -28.55 -3.26
N ASP A 392 -11.62 -28.18 -3.89
CA ASP A 392 -12.42 -27.06 -3.44
C ASP A 392 -12.94 -27.33 -2.02
N ARG A 393 -12.65 -26.43 -1.08
CA ARG A 393 -13.23 -26.52 0.28
C ARG A 393 -14.73 -26.24 0.19
N PRO A 394 -15.62 -27.09 0.72
CA PRO A 394 -17.03 -26.75 0.80
C PRO A 394 -17.18 -25.53 1.71
N ASN A 395 -17.97 -24.53 1.27
CA ASN A 395 -18.37 -23.38 2.07
C ASN A 395 -19.16 -23.88 3.29
N GLY A 396 -18.47 -24.13 4.41
CA GLY A 396 -19.07 -24.49 5.69
C GLY A 396 -19.33 -23.25 6.54
N SER A 397 -20.55 -23.15 7.04
CA SER A 397 -20.99 -22.26 8.13
C SER A 397 -20.06 -22.33 9.37
N PRO A 398 -20.12 -21.34 10.29
CA PRO A 398 -19.23 -21.29 11.45
C PRO A 398 -19.49 -22.48 12.36
N ARG A 399 -18.53 -23.40 12.46
CA ARG A 399 -18.67 -24.60 13.30
C ARG A 399 -18.26 -24.26 14.73
N VAL A 400 -19.24 -24.30 15.63
CA VAL A 400 -19.10 -24.38 17.08
C VAL A 400 -18.23 -25.58 17.44
N THR A 401 -17.24 -25.39 18.30
CA THR A 401 -16.37 -26.42 18.89
C THR A 401 -17.15 -27.24 19.92
N PRO A 402 -17.27 -28.58 19.78
CA PRO A 402 -17.57 -29.45 20.91
C PRO A 402 -16.28 -30.02 21.50
N GLU A 403 -16.26 -30.14 22.83
CA GLU A 403 -15.15 -30.69 23.61
C GLU A 403 -14.78 -32.14 23.23
N PRO A 404 -13.50 -32.55 23.42
CA PRO A 404 -13.08 -33.91 23.16
C PRO A 404 -13.20 -34.80 24.41
N ARG A 405 -13.90 -35.94 24.25
CA ARG A 405 -13.81 -37.13 25.11
C ARG A 405 -13.87 -38.40 24.22
N PRO A 406 -13.36 -39.56 24.70
CA PRO A 406 -12.14 -40.15 24.15
C PRO A 406 -12.33 -41.40 23.28
N TYR A 407 -11.42 -41.57 22.31
CA TYR A 407 -10.88 -42.79 21.70
C TYR A 407 -11.84 -43.88 21.13
N LEU A 408 -11.80 -44.09 19.80
CA LEU A 408 -11.11 -45.22 19.12
C LEU A 408 -11.30 -45.11 17.58
N GLY A 409 -10.22 -45.18 16.78
CA GLY A 409 -10.31 -45.36 15.32
C GLY A 409 -9.34 -44.61 14.40
N SER A 410 -8.07 -44.48 14.81
CA SER A 410 -6.84 -44.20 14.02
C SER A 410 -6.92 -43.98 12.50
N ASP A 411 -6.63 -42.75 12.08
CA ASP A 411 -6.05 -42.36 10.78
C ASP A 411 -4.70 -41.64 10.99
N ASP A 412 -3.90 -42.10 11.96
CA ASP A 412 -2.65 -41.45 12.33
C ASP A 412 -1.48 -41.89 11.45
N THR A 413 -0.80 -40.89 10.87
CA THR A 413 0.48 -41.06 10.20
C THR A 413 1.51 -41.60 11.20
N PRO A 414 2.24 -42.70 10.89
CA PRO A 414 3.16 -43.31 11.84
C PRO A 414 4.29 -42.35 12.21
N GLN A 415 4.46 -42.11 13.51
CA GLN A 415 5.42 -41.14 14.07
C GLN A 415 6.72 -41.80 14.56
N THR A 416 6.80 -43.14 14.54
CA THR A 416 7.97 -43.89 14.98
C THR A 416 8.34 -44.97 13.99
N SER A 417 9.63 -45.32 13.91
CA SER A 417 10.10 -46.39 13.04
C SER A 417 9.49 -47.75 13.39
N ARG A 418 9.13 -47.97 14.67
CA ARG A 418 8.42 -49.17 15.14
C ARG A 418 7.03 -49.27 14.52
N GLN A 419 6.24 -48.19 14.52
CA GLN A 419 4.93 -48.15 13.85
C GLN A 419 5.06 -48.41 12.35
N ILE A 420 6.11 -47.91 11.69
CA ILE A 420 6.38 -48.18 10.26
C ILE A 420 6.71 -49.66 10.01
N ARG A 421 7.44 -50.33 10.92
CA ARG A 421 7.72 -51.77 10.83
C ARG A 421 6.46 -52.60 11.07
N ASP A 422 5.62 -52.18 12.01
CA ASP A 422 4.37 -52.86 12.35
C ASP A 422 3.36 -52.81 11.18
N LEU A 423 3.32 -51.71 10.43
CA LEU A 423 2.54 -51.59 9.18
C LEU A 423 3.00 -52.56 8.07
N GLY A 424 4.25 -53.03 8.14
CA GLY A 424 4.81 -54.04 7.25
C GLY A 424 4.57 -55.49 7.68
N LEU A 425 4.05 -55.72 8.90
CA LEU A 425 3.68 -57.05 9.38
C LEU A 425 2.45 -57.54 8.60
N ASN A 426 2.39 -58.84 8.30
CA ASN A 426 1.35 -59.48 7.47
C ASN A 426 1.29 -59.02 5.99
N LYS A 427 2.33 -58.33 5.48
CA LYS A 427 2.47 -57.98 4.07
C LYS A 427 3.47 -58.90 3.34
N THR A 428 3.41 -58.92 2.01
CA THR A 428 4.27 -59.77 1.18
C THR A 428 5.77 -59.49 1.43
N PRO A 429 6.67 -60.48 1.22
CA PRO A 429 8.10 -60.32 1.52
C PRO A 429 8.74 -59.10 0.85
N LYS A 430 8.38 -58.81 -0.40
CA LYS A 430 8.84 -57.61 -1.13
C LYS A 430 8.36 -56.31 -0.47
N THR A 431 7.11 -56.25 -0.02
CA THR A 431 6.51 -55.07 0.60
C THR A 431 7.06 -54.85 2.01
N ARG A 432 7.21 -55.91 2.82
CA ARG A 432 7.84 -55.85 4.14
C ARG A 432 9.29 -55.33 4.06
N ARG A 433 10.03 -55.71 3.01
CA ARG A 433 11.38 -55.19 2.75
C ARG A 433 11.39 -53.67 2.50
N ARG A 434 10.38 -53.13 1.80
CA ARG A 434 10.22 -51.68 1.60
C ARG A 434 9.92 -50.94 2.91
N TYR A 435 8.99 -51.44 3.73
CA TYR A 435 8.69 -50.84 5.03
C TYR A 435 9.90 -50.87 5.99
N ASN A 436 10.71 -51.94 5.96
CA ASN A 436 11.96 -52.01 6.73
C ASN A 436 13.02 -50.99 6.27
N VAL A 437 13.11 -50.72 4.96
CA VAL A 437 14.01 -49.68 4.42
C VAL A 437 13.54 -48.29 4.85
N ILE A 438 12.23 -48.04 4.80
CA ILE A 438 11.64 -46.77 5.24
C ILE A 438 11.84 -46.58 6.74
N ALA A 439 11.61 -47.61 7.56
CA ALA A 439 11.84 -47.56 9.00
C ALA A 439 13.31 -47.29 9.36
N LYS A 440 14.27 -47.88 8.61
CA LYS A 440 15.70 -47.58 8.78
C LYS A 440 16.05 -46.14 8.39
N GLY A 441 15.45 -45.61 7.31
CA GLY A 441 15.61 -44.21 6.93
C GLY A 441 15.03 -43.25 7.99
N PHE A 442 13.91 -43.63 8.60
CA PHE A 442 13.30 -42.88 9.69
C PHE A 442 14.15 -42.91 10.97
N GLU A 443 14.73 -44.06 11.33
CA GLU A 443 15.69 -44.18 12.43
C GLU A 443 16.93 -43.31 12.21
N ALA A 444 17.48 -43.31 10.99
CA ALA A 444 18.61 -42.45 10.64
C ALA A 444 18.24 -40.96 10.73
N HIS A 445 17.03 -40.59 10.30
CA HIS A 445 16.53 -39.22 10.43
C HIS A 445 16.33 -38.84 11.90
N GLN A 446 15.74 -39.71 12.72
CA GLN A 446 15.57 -39.47 14.15
C GLN A 446 16.91 -39.36 14.90
N GLN A 447 17.91 -40.16 14.53
CA GLN A 447 19.28 -40.03 15.05
C GLN A 447 19.92 -38.71 14.61
N THR A 448 19.69 -38.28 13.36
CA THR A 448 20.20 -37.01 12.85
C THR A 448 19.55 -35.82 13.56
N VAL A 449 18.23 -35.87 13.77
CA VAL A 449 17.48 -34.85 14.52
C VAL A 449 17.93 -34.84 15.98
N ALA A 450 18.07 -36.00 16.64
CA ALA A 450 18.57 -36.07 18.01
C ALA A 450 20.01 -35.54 18.12
N ALA A 451 20.89 -35.86 17.15
CA ALA A 451 22.24 -35.34 17.08
C ALA A 451 22.27 -33.83 16.83
N HIS A 452 21.39 -33.31 15.97
CA HIS A 452 21.23 -31.87 15.76
C HIS A 452 20.68 -31.17 17.00
N THR A 453 19.70 -31.74 17.70
CA THR A 453 19.16 -31.19 18.94
C THR A 453 20.19 -31.19 20.05
N GLN A 454 20.97 -32.28 20.21
CA GLN A 454 22.12 -32.29 21.13
C GLN A 454 23.19 -31.30 20.72
N ARG A 455 23.47 -31.14 19.42
CA ARG A 455 24.44 -30.17 18.92
C ARG A 455 23.96 -28.74 19.11
N ILE A 456 22.67 -28.47 18.96
CA ILE A 456 22.05 -27.17 19.26
C ILE A 456 22.17 -26.91 20.75
N ALA A 457 21.79 -27.85 21.62
CA ALA A 457 21.94 -27.70 23.07
C ALA A 457 23.40 -27.50 23.49
N SER A 458 24.34 -28.26 22.91
CA SER A 458 25.78 -28.08 23.15
C SER A 458 26.31 -26.75 22.60
N LEU A 459 25.86 -26.30 21.43
CA LEU A 459 26.24 -25.01 20.86
C LEU A 459 25.61 -23.85 21.63
N GLU A 460 24.43 -24.03 22.20
CA GLU A 460 23.75 -23.07 23.08
C GLU A 460 24.48 -22.98 24.42
N GLU A 461 24.93 -24.11 24.98
CA GLU A 461 25.74 -24.16 26.19
C GLU A 461 27.16 -23.63 25.96
N GLU A 462 27.76 -23.92 24.81
CA GLU A 462 29.06 -23.40 24.38
C GLU A 462 28.96 -21.90 24.01
N LEU A 463 27.85 -21.45 23.41
CA LEU A 463 27.50 -20.03 23.27
C LEU A 463 27.32 -19.37 24.63
N ALA A 464 26.69 -20.03 25.60
CA ALA A 464 26.54 -19.53 26.96
C ALA A 464 27.90 -19.41 27.67
N ARG A 465 28.81 -20.38 27.45
CA ARG A 465 30.18 -20.38 27.98
C ARG A 465 31.09 -19.37 27.30
N LEU A 466 31.00 -19.21 25.98
CA LEU A 466 31.73 -18.20 25.20
C LEU A 466 31.20 -16.78 25.44
N LYS A 467 29.91 -16.62 25.71
CA LYS A 467 29.32 -15.37 26.21
C LYS A 467 29.84 -14.99 27.60
N ARG A 468 30.24 -15.96 28.44
CA ARG A 468 30.91 -15.70 29.73
C ARG A 468 32.38 -15.27 29.59
N GLY A 469 33.08 -15.65 28.51
CA GLY A 469 34.54 -15.49 28.37
C GLY A 469 35.06 -14.41 27.41
N LYS A 470 34.25 -13.86 26.50
CA LYS A 470 34.64 -12.71 25.67
C LYS A 470 33.70 -11.54 25.90
N LYS A 471 34.17 -10.56 26.69
CA LYS A 471 33.58 -9.22 26.80
C LYS A 471 33.63 -8.50 25.45
N ARG A 472 32.75 -8.89 24.52
CA ARG A 472 32.18 -7.93 23.58
C ARG A 472 31.26 -7.07 24.41
N LYS A 473 31.51 -5.75 24.45
CA LYS A 473 30.55 -4.77 24.97
C LYS A 473 29.19 -5.13 24.37
N ALA A 474 28.27 -5.53 25.23
CA ALA A 474 26.88 -5.73 24.84
C ALA A 474 26.46 -4.47 24.09
N VAL A 475 25.99 -4.61 22.83
CA VAL A 475 25.01 -3.63 22.34
C VAL A 475 23.87 -3.76 23.34
N PRO A 476 23.61 -2.73 24.17
CA PRO A 476 22.58 -2.83 25.16
C PRO A 476 21.30 -3.18 24.41
N ASN A 477 20.47 -4.06 24.97
CA ASN A 477 19.05 -4.12 24.62
C ASN A 477 18.60 -2.65 24.37
N PRO A 478 17.95 -2.29 23.24
CA PRO A 478 17.44 -0.94 23.06
C PRO A 478 16.71 -0.46 24.32
N ASN A 479 16.03 -1.39 25.00
CA ASN A 479 15.35 -1.14 26.27
C ASN A 479 16.30 -0.87 27.43
N LYS A 480 17.54 -1.38 27.46
CA LYS A 480 18.51 -1.03 28.50
C LYS A 480 18.91 0.45 28.42
N ARG A 481 19.18 1.01 27.23
CA ARG A 481 19.47 2.46 27.05
C ARG A 481 18.25 3.34 27.33
N PHE A 482 17.05 2.88 26.97
CA PHE A 482 15.79 3.55 27.31
C PHE A 482 15.49 3.52 28.81
N MET A 483 15.73 2.39 29.48
CA MET A 483 15.63 2.22 30.93
C MET A 483 16.67 3.04 31.66
N THR A 484 17.90 3.18 31.13
CA THR A 484 18.91 4.06 31.75
C THR A 484 18.43 5.51 31.77
N LEU A 485 17.72 5.98 30.73
CA LEU A 485 17.12 7.32 30.73
C LEU A 485 16.04 7.46 31.81
N GLY A 486 15.19 6.44 31.99
CA GLY A 486 14.20 6.37 33.07
C GLY A 486 14.83 6.31 34.47
N GLU A 487 15.91 5.54 34.64
CA GLU A 487 16.69 5.42 35.87
C GLU A 487 17.41 6.74 36.21
N THR A 488 18.05 7.41 35.23
CA THR A 488 18.66 8.74 35.42
C THR A 488 17.62 9.83 35.71
N LEU A 489 16.40 9.70 35.16
CA LEU A 489 15.25 10.57 35.46
C LEU A 489 14.66 10.32 36.88
N ALA A 490 14.92 9.16 37.49
CA ALA A 490 14.47 8.82 38.84
C ALA A 490 15.58 9.06 39.90
N GLU A 491 16.86 9.04 39.50
CA GLU A 491 18.03 9.31 40.35
C GLU A 491 18.21 10.80 40.69
N SER A 492 17.57 11.72 39.97
CA SER A 492 17.44 13.12 40.40
C SER A 492 16.65 13.19 41.69
N ARG A 493 17.35 13.29 42.82
CA ARG A 493 16.80 13.37 44.18
C ARG A 493 15.57 14.30 44.22
N PHE A 494 14.37 13.74 44.30
CA PHE A 494 13.16 14.52 44.52
C PHE A 494 13.30 15.27 45.85
N GLY A 495 13.36 16.60 45.79
CA GLY A 495 13.32 17.43 46.99
C GLY A 495 12.03 17.15 47.79
N ASN A 496 12.14 17.09 49.12
CA ASN A 496 11.05 16.76 50.05
C ASN A 496 9.99 17.88 50.19
N GLY A 497 9.40 18.35 49.09
CA GLY A 497 8.27 19.29 49.12
C GLY A 497 7.52 19.33 47.78
N GLU A 498 6.19 19.20 47.81
CA GLU A 498 5.34 19.25 46.59
C GLU A 498 5.42 20.60 45.86
N ASP A 499 5.77 21.69 46.55
CA ASP A 499 5.78 23.06 46.02
C ASP A 499 7.07 23.47 45.27
N SER A 500 8.13 22.65 45.28
CA SER A 500 9.42 22.97 44.64
C SER A 500 9.70 22.18 43.36
N VAL A 501 8.79 21.29 42.93
CA VAL A 501 8.98 20.40 41.78
C VAL A 501 8.87 21.17 40.46
N SER A 502 9.87 20.99 39.59
CA SER A 502 9.87 21.53 38.23
C SER A 502 8.95 20.74 37.27
N HIS A 503 8.59 21.34 36.14
CA HIS A 503 7.84 20.64 35.09
C HIS A 503 8.56 19.39 34.60
N ALA A 504 9.88 19.44 34.43
CA ALA A 504 10.72 18.31 34.05
C ALA A 504 10.59 17.15 35.06
N GLU A 505 10.80 17.44 36.34
CA GLU A 505 10.76 16.42 37.41
C GLU A 505 9.38 15.81 37.58
N ASN A 506 8.31 16.62 37.45
CA ASN A 506 6.94 16.11 37.51
C ASN A 506 6.63 15.20 36.32
N THR A 507 7.05 15.60 35.11
CA THR A 507 6.87 14.80 33.89
C THR A 507 7.66 13.49 33.97
N ALA A 508 8.90 13.54 34.43
CA ALA A 508 9.75 12.38 34.68
C ALA A 508 9.11 11.40 35.67
N ARG A 509 8.60 11.91 36.80
CA ARG A 509 7.92 11.12 37.83
C ARG A 509 6.67 10.43 37.28
N ASN A 510 5.91 11.10 36.43
CA ASN A 510 4.74 10.53 35.77
C ASN A 510 5.11 9.45 34.74
N LEU A 511 6.16 9.67 33.94
CA LEU A 511 6.57 8.76 32.88
C LEU A 511 7.22 7.47 33.39
N TYR A 512 8.02 7.55 34.46
CA TYR A 512 8.84 6.44 34.94
C TYR A 512 8.05 5.12 35.20
N PRO A 513 6.91 5.14 35.90
CA PRO A 513 6.10 3.93 36.12
C PRO A 513 5.59 3.28 34.82
N HIS A 514 5.38 4.07 33.76
CA HIS A 514 4.92 3.56 32.47
C HIS A 514 6.08 3.00 31.64
N VAL A 515 7.20 3.72 31.59
CA VAL A 515 8.38 3.33 30.80
C VAL A 515 9.01 2.07 31.36
N SER A 516 9.04 1.90 32.68
CA SER A 516 9.66 0.74 33.35
C SER A 516 8.99 -0.60 33.03
N ILE A 517 7.71 -0.57 32.62
CA ILE A 517 6.93 -1.78 32.29
C ILE A 517 6.60 -1.88 30.80
N ALA A 518 7.01 -0.90 29.99
CA ALA A 518 6.60 -0.80 28.59
C ALA A 518 7.14 -1.99 27.78
N THR A 519 6.29 -2.57 26.94
CA THR A 519 6.63 -3.73 26.08
C THR A 519 6.40 -3.43 24.60
N PRO A 520 7.02 -4.15 23.66
CA PRO A 520 6.66 -4.05 22.25
C PRO A 520 5.18 -4.39 22.03
N PRO A 521 4.48 -3.76 21.07
CA PRO A 521 3.08 -4.07 20.79
C PRO A 521 2.90 -5.49 20.26
N ASN A 522 1.77 -6.11 20.60
CA ASN A 522 1.33 -7.35 19.97
C ASN A 522 0.91 -7.10 18.51
N LEU A 523 1.57 -7.80 17.60
CA LEU A 523 1.31 -7.77 16.16
C LEU A 523 0.64 -9.05 15.64
N ASP A 524 0.47 -10.06 16.50
CA ASP A 524 -0.08 -11.36 16.14
C ASP A 524 -1.49 -11.53 16.72
N ARG A 525 -2.49 -11.64 15.84
CA ARG A 525 -3.90 -11.85 16.21
C ARG A 525 -4.11 -13.11 17.05
N ARG A 526 -3.22 -14.12 16.92
CA ARG A 526 -3.30 -15.37 17.68
C ARG A 526 -2.92 -15.18 19.15
N LYS A 527 -2.15 -14.14 19.47
CA LYS A 527 -1.67 -13.83 20.82
C LYS A 527 -2.57 -12.81 21.54
N GLY A 528 -3.66 -12.37 20.91
CA GLY A 528 -4.60 -11.39 21.43
C GLY A 528 -4.88 -10.26 20.45
N ASN A 529 -5.44 -9.17 20.98
CA ASN A 529 -5.74 -7.98 20.18
C ASN A 529 -4.46 -7.41 19.57
N ILE A 530 -4.56 -6.93 18.32
CA ILE A 530 -3.49 -6.18 17.67
C ILE A 530 -3.39 -4.82 18.35
N GLU A 531 -2.17 -4.39 18.68
CA GLU A 531 -1.91 -3.16 19.45
C GLU A 531 -1.20 -2.07 18.65
N ALA A 532 -0.66 -2.43 17.48
CA ALA A 532 -0.19 -1.52 16.44
C ALA A 532 -0.13 -2.25 15.09
N ARG A 533 -0.09 -1.51 13.99
CA ARG A 533 0.16 -2.07 12.65
C ARG A 533 1.42 -1.48 12.06
N PHE A 534 2.28 -2.35 11.52
CA PHE A 534 3.48 -1.95 10.79
C PHE A 534 3.28 -2.27 9.31
N PHE A 535 3.71 -1.36 8.43
CA PHE A 535 3.70 -1.58 6.99
C PHE A 535 4.98 -1.07 6.33
N CYS A 536 5.31 -1.70 5.21
CA CYS A 536 6.39 -1.25 4.32
C CYS A 536 5.85 -0.80 2.95
N ALA A 537 4.72 -1.36 2.50
CA ALA A 537 4.05 -0.97 1.28
C ALA A 537 2.91 0.03 1.59
N ASP A 538 2.81 1.10 0.81
CA ASP A 538 1.82 2.16 1.04
C ASP A 538 0.38 1.64 0.99
N GLU A 539 0.09 0.62 0.17
CA GLU A 539 -1.25 0.01 0.08
C GLU A 539 -1.70 -0.65 1.40
N ASP A 540 -0.78 -1.34 2.08
CA ASP A 540 -1.07 -1.94 3.40
C ASP A 540 -1.31 -0.87 4.45
N GLY A 541 -0.57 0.24 4.36
CA GLY A 541 -0.77 1.43 5.17
C GLY A 541 -2.14 2.06 4.94
N MET A 542 -2.55 2.23 3.67
CA MET A 542 -3.86 2.80 3.32
C MET A 542 -5.00 1.93 3.84
N LYS A 543 -4.87 0.62 3.71
CA LYS A 543 -5.84 -0.34 4.25
C LYS A 543 -5.92 -0.24 5.78
N ALA A 544 -4.78 -0.22 6.46
CA ALA A 544 -4.71 -0.02 7.90
C ALA A 544 -5.34 1.31 8.32
N ALA A 545 -5.13 2.38 7.56
CA ALA A 545 -5.73 3.68 7.85
C ALA A 545 -7.25 3.71 7.69
N ILE A 546 -7.87 2.75 6.98
CA ILE A 546 -9.33 2.64 6.86
C ILE A 546 -9.91 1.76 7.98
N ASP A 547 -9.26 0.63 8.28
CA ASP A 547 -9.85 -0.46 9.08
C ASP A 547 -9.25 -0.62 10.50
N SER A 548 -8.36 0.28 10.91
CA SER A 548 -7.64 0.21 12.19
C SER A 548 -7.91 1.38 13.11
N GLN A 549 -8.15 1.05 14.38
CA GLN A 549 -8.25 1.97 15.51
C GLN A 549 -7.03 1.92 16.43
N VAL A 550 -5.96 1.24 16.00
CA VAL A 550 -4.68 1.20 16.72
C VAL A 550 -3.59 1.97 15.96
N PRO A 551 -2.50 2.39 16.64
CA PRO A 551 -1.41 3.12 15.99
C PRO A 551 -0.85 2.41 14.76
N ILE A 552 -0.54 3.19 13.73
CA ILE A 552 -0.03 2.70 12.44
C ILE A 552 1.37 3.27 12.22
N ILE A 553 2.33 2.42 11.92
CA ILE A 553 3.72 2.78 11.74
C ILE A 553 4.18 2.37 10.34
N GLY A 554 4.66 3.36 9.58
CA GLY A 554 5.08 3.19 8.19
C GLY A 554 6.53 3.57 7.99
N ASN A 555 7.18 2.90 7.04
CA ASN A 555 8.53 3.25 6.57
C ASN A 555 8.46 4.10 5.29
N ASP A 556 9.50 4.90 5.06
CA ASP A 556 9.69 5.68 3.82
C ASP A 556 8.54 6.64 3.45
N GLN A 557 7.96 7.26 4.49
CA GLN A 557 6.81 8.17 4.41
C GLN A 557 7.20 9.65 4.35
N GLN A 558 8.50 9.94 4.34
CA GLN A 558 9.04 11.29 4.25
C GLN A 558 9.13 11.75 2.78
N HIS A 559 8.31 12.74 2.42
CA HIS A 559 8.27 13.30 1.06
C HIS A 559 9.26 14.43 0.82
N TYR A 560 9.53 15.24 1.84
CA TYR A 560 10.43 16.38 1.70
C TYR A 560 11.86 15.89 1.48
N GLN A 561 12.45 16.31 0.36
CA GLN A 561 13.79 15.92 -0.05
C GLN A 561 14.82 16.88 0.56
N TRP A 562 15.51 16.44 1.60
CA TRP A 562 16.66 17.14 2.14
C TRP A 562 17.90 16.91 1.28
N ASN A 563 18.79 17.91 1.24
CA ASN A 563 20.14 17.73 0.71
C ASN A 563 20.87 16.65 1.53
N SER A 564 21.48 15.68 0.86
CA SER A 564 22.19 14.56 1.51
C SER A 564 23.47 14.96 2.25
N HIS A 565 24.03 16.14 1.95
CA HIS A 565 25.29 16.60 2.52
C HIS A 565 25.13 17.34 3.85
N GLU A 566 23.90 17.55 4.32
CA GLU A 566 23.60 18.36 5.49
C GLU A 566 22.43 17.80 6.29
N LEU A 567 22.42 18.03 7.61
CA LEU A 567 21.36 17.55 8.48
C LEU A 567 20.05 18.35 8.28
N PRO A 568 18.87 17.68 8.27
CA PRO A 568 17.57 18.36 8.16
C PRO A 568 17.35 19.54 9.12
N ILE A 569 17.80 19.43 10.38
CA ILE A 569 17.69 20.54 11.36
C ILE A 569 18.45 21.78 10.86
N LYS A 570 19.64 21.60 10.28
CA LYS A 570 20.44 22.73 9.78
C LYS A 570 19.80 23.37 8.55
N GLN A 571 19.32 22.55 7.62
CA GLN A 571 18.57 23.02 6.45
C GLN A 571 17.25 23.72 6.84
N LEU A 572 16.56 23.25 7.88
CA LEU A 572 15.41 23.94 8.45
C LEU A 572 15.79 25.33 8.93
N PHE A 573 16.94 25.48 9.60
CA PHE A 573 17.40 26.77 10.10
C PHE A 573 17.69 27.75 8.96
N ASP A 574 18.27 27.26 7.86
CA ASP A 574 18.47 28.05 6.65
C ASP A 574 17.15 28.52 6.04
N GLN A 575 16.08 27.71 6.10
CA GLN A 575 14.75 28.14 5.65
C GLN A 575 14.18 29.29 6.48
N TRP A 576 14.60 29.46 7.73
CA TRP A 576 14.15 30.53 8.64
C TRP A 576 15.15 31.68 8.75
N LYS A 577 16.23 31.69 7.96
CA LYS A 577 17.33 32.66 8.08
C LYS A 577 16.90 34.12 7.93
N ASP A 578 15.85 34.39 7.17
CA ASP A 578 15.33 35.74 6.92
C ASP A 578 14.28 36.18 7.96
N ASP A 579 13.83 35.26 8.81
CA ASP A 579 12.68 35.45 9.73
C ASP A 579 13.04 35.16 11.20
N GLN A 580 14.32 35.33 11.57
CA GLN A 580 14.84 34.83 12.85
C GLN A 580 14.31 35.54 14.10
N ASP A 581 13.70 36.72 13.96
CA ASP A 581 13.08 37.45 15.07
C ASP A 581 11.63 37.05 15.35
N LEU A 582 11.04 36.17 14.52
CA LEU A 582 9.74 35.56 14.81
C LEU A 582 9.80 34.78 16.12
N LYS A 583 8.67 34.74 16.85
CA LYS A 583 8.59 34.07 18.14
C LYS A 583 7.85 32.74 18.03
N VAL A 584 8.37 31.72 18.70
CA VAL A 584 7.76 30.39 18.84
C VAL A 584 7.57 30.06 20.32
N SER A 585 6.53 29.28 20.64
CA SER A 585 6.31 28.78 22.00
C SER A 585 7.28 27.62 22.28
N ALA A 586 8.11 27.76 23.29
CA ALA A 586 9.02 26.71 23.73
C ALA A 586 8.70 26.32 25.18
N GLN A 587 8.63 25.01 25.46
CA GLN A 587 8.48 24.54 26.82
C GLN A 587 9.72 24.86 27.64
N ILE A 588 9.52 25.19 28.92
CA ILE A 588 10.57 25.52 29.88
C ILE A 588 10.52 24.51 31.03
N PRO A 589 11.17 23.34 30.86
CA PRO A 589 11.08 22.25 31.82
C PRO A 589 11.58 22.60 33.24
N SER A 590 12.49 23.57 33.36
CA SER A 590 13.07 23.99 34.65
C SER A 590 12.16 24.88 35.50
N ARG A 591 11.05 25.39 34.95
CA ARG A 591 10.09 26.18 35.75
C ARG A 591 9.36 25.29 36.73
N ARG A 592 8.94 25.88 37.86
CA ARG A 592 8.06 25.22 38.84
C ARG A 592 6.77 24.75 38.16
N LYS A 593 6.25 23.60 38.59
CA LYS A 593 5.00 23.01 38.08
C LYS A 593 3.82 23.98 38.09
N THR A 594 3.74 24.86 39.08
CA THR A 594 2.67 25.86 39.24
C THR A 594 2.82 27.08 38.32
N ALA A 595 4.00 27.27 37.71
CA ALA A 595 4.25 28.35 36.78
C ALA A 595 3.90 27.94 35.34
N VAL A 596 3.70 28.91 34.45
CA VAL A 596 3.42 28.66 33.03
C VAL A 596 4.55 27.81 32.42
N SER A 597 4.17 26.67 31.83
CA SER A 597 5.08 25.63 31.32
C SER A 597 5.85 26.02 30.06
N HIS A 598 5.51 27.13 29.41
CA HIS A 598 6.09 27.59 28.15
C HIS A 598 6.40 29.09 28.15
N GLU A 599 7.19 29.50 27.16
CA GLU A 599 7.56 30.90 26.92
C GLU A 599 7.74 31.16 25.42
N LYS A 600 7.41 32.38 24.97
CA LYS A 600 7.68 32.81 23.60
C LYS A 600 9.16 33.18 23.45
N ARG A 601 9.91 32.41 22.68
CA ARG A 601 11.33 32.67 22.34
C ARG A 601 11.50 33.07 20.89
N LYS A 602 12.49 33.92 20.57
CA LYS A 602 12.79 34.22 19.17
C LYS A 602 13.40 32.99 18.50
N LEU A 603 13.15 32.82 17.21
CA LEU A 603 13.69 31.69 16.45
C LEU A 603 15.21 31.66 16.56
N LYS A 604 15.93 32.77 16.38
CA LYS A 604 17.40 32.79 16.55
C LYS A 604 17.90 32.19 17.87
N ASP A 605 17.19 32.42 18.97
CA ASP A 605 17.56 31.91 20.29
C ASP A 605 17.28 30.41 20.42
N VAL A 606 16.27 29.92 19.69
CA VAL A 606 15.99 28.49 19.52
C VAL A 606 17.06 27.86 18.62
N LEU A 607 17.39 28.48 17.49
CA LEU A 607 18.34 27.94 16.52
C LEU A 607 19.74 27.81 17.10
N SER A 608 20.21 28.83 17.85
CA SER A 608 21.53 28.81 18.48
C SER A 608 21.70 27.67 19.49
N LYS A 609 20.63 27.29 20.20
CA LYS A 609 20.63 26.16 21.13
C LYS A 609 20.93 24.81 20.47
N PHE A 610 20.56 24.63 19.20
CA PHE A 610 20.83 23.40 18.43
C PHE A 610 22.18 23.43 17.70
N GLN A 611 22.88 24.56 17.71
CA GLN A 611 24.24 24.69 17.18
C GLN A 611 25.31 24.47 18.27
N ASP A 612 24.92 24.49 19.54
CA ASP A 612 25.80 24.14 20.65
C ASP A 612 25.88 22.62 20.80
N ASP A 613 27.07 22.05 20.63
CA ASP A 613 27.32 20.61 20.75
C ASP A 613 27.35 20.13 22.22
N LYS A 614 27.20 21.04 23.19
CA LYS A 614 27.12 20.68 24.62
C LYS A 614 25.80 19.99 24.95
N GLU A 615 25.86 19.09 25.91
CA GLU A 615 24.66 18.46 26.46
C GLU A 615 23.80 19.53 27.18
N PRO A 616 22.51 19.68 26.83
CA PRO A 616 21.71 20.77 27.36
C PRO A 616 21.31 20.49 28.80
N ASP A 617 21.68 21.38 29.73
CA ASP A 617 21.24 21.33 31.14
C ASP A 617 19.70 21.32 31.26
N VAL A 618 19.01 22.04 30.36
CA VAL A 618 17.55 22.08 30.26
C VAL A 618 17.19 21.90 28.78
N PRO A 619 16.75 20.71 28.35
CA PRO A 619 16.56 20.41 26.94
C PRO A 619 15.30 21.10 26.40
N LEU A 620 15.46 21.86 25.31
CA LEU A 620 14.39 22.64 24.70
C LEU A 620 13.39 21.74 23.95
N ASN A 621 12.10 21.96 24.17
CA ASN A 621 11.03 21.25 23.47
C ASN A 621 10.04 22.24 22.82
N VAL A 622 10.08 22.32 21.49
CA VAL A 622 9.21 23.19 20.67
C VAL A 622 8.20 22.29 19.94
N LEU A 623 6.95 22.33 20.39
CA LEU A 623 5.89 21.43 19.90
C LEU A 623 4.87 22.12 18.99
N ASP A 624 4.89 23.45 18.92
CA ASP A 624 3.98 24.23 18.09
C ASP A 624 4.77 25.24 17.26
N MET A 625 5.41 24.73 16.20
CA MET A 625 6.09 25.53 15.20
C MET A 625 5.43 25.32 13.84
N ARG A 626 5.23 26.41 13.11
CA ARG A 626 4.71 26.34 11.74
C ARG A 626 5.72 25.64 10.83
N ASP A 627 5.24 24.77 9.94
CA ASP A 627 6.10 24.16 8.93
C ASP A 627 6.23 25.02 7.67
N ARG A 628 7.39 24.94 7.00
CA ARG A 628 7.68 25.56 5.69
C ARG A 628 7.75 24.54 4.55
N CYS A 629 7.81 23.25 4.87
CA CYS A 629 7.83 22.20 3.87
C CYS A 629 6.46 22.09 3.17
N ARG A 630 6.46 21.74 1.87
CA ARG A 630 5.22 21.58 1.07
C ARG A 630 4.94 20.09 0.85
N ASN A 631 3.67 19.71 0.78
CA ASN A 631 3.20 18.36 0.42
C ASN A 631 3.77 17.25 1.33
N VAL A 632 3.56 17.40 2.65
CA VAL A 632 4.23 16.58 3.67
C VAL A 632 3.36 15.45 4.25
N TYR A 633 2.13 15.28 3.74
CA TYR A 633 1.21 14.23 4.19
C TYR A 633 1.79 12.82 3.95
N PRO A 634 1.74 11.92 4.94
CA PRO A 634 2.15 10.53 4.75
C PRO A 634 1.41 9.85 3.59
N LYS A 635 2.10 9.05 2.78
CA LYS A 635 1.56 8.43 1.54
C LYS A 635 0.33 7.57 1.76
N PHE A 636 0.19 7.03 2.97
CA PHE A 636 -0.89 6.13 3.32
C PHE A 636 -2.17 6.82 3.86
N LEU A 637 -2.14 8.14 4.04
CA LEU A 637 -3.26 8.96 4.55
C LEU A 637 -4.02 9.85 3.52
N PRO A 638 -3.73 9.91 2.19
CA PRO A 638 -4.26 10.97 1.32
C PRO A 638 -5.59 10.66 0.60
N SER A 639 -6.54 9.93 1.22
CA SER A 639 -7.85 9.70 0.58
C SER A 639 -8.96 10.65 1.07
N ILE A 640 -9.90 11.01 0.18
CA ILE A 640 -11.11 11.81 0.51
C ILE A 640 -12.01 11.12 1.58
N GLU A 641 -11.78 9.83 1.81
CA GLU A 641 -12.41 8.98 2.82
C GLU A 641 -11.68 9.01 4.18
N GLN A 642 -10.54 9.70 4.26
CA GLN A 642 -9.75 9.89 5.47
C GLN A 642 -9.66 11.37 5.89
N GLU A 643 -10.15 12.31 5.07
CA GLU A 643 -9.98 13.76 5.28
C GLU A 643 -11.29 14.50 5.67
N LEU A 644 -12.06 14.01 6.64
CA LEU A 644 -13.19 14.77 7.19
C LEU A 644 -12.73 16.12 7.76
N LEU A 645 -11.56 16.17 8.42
CA LEU A 645 -11.01 17.42 8.93
C LEU A 645 -10.77 18.45 7.82
N HIS A 646 -10.27 18.02 6.66
CA HIS A 646 -10.12 18.92 5.51
C HIS A 646 -11.47 19.50 5.10
N LEU A 647 -12.52 18.67 5.04
CA LEU A 647 -13.87 19.11 4.67
C LEU A 647 -14.52 20.00 5.72
N ILE A 648 -14.22 19.79 7.00
CA ILE A 648 -14.63 20.69 8.10
C ILE A 648 -13.94 22.05 7.94
N CYS A 649 -12.63 22.06 7.69
CA CYS A 649 -11.82 23.28 7.56
C CYS A 649 -12.03 24.04 6.25
N ASP A 650 -12.55 23.42 5.20
CA ASP A 650 -12.75 24.08 3.89
C ASP A 650 -13.82 25.19 3.96
N GLY A 651 -14.75 25.16 4.94
CA GLY A 651 -15.69 26.26 5.27
C GLY A 651 -16.70 26.69 4.19
N SER A 652 -16.43 26.39 2.92
CA SER A 652 -17.02 26.94 1.70
C SER A 652 -18.39 26.37 1.32
N TRP A 653 -18.98 25.51 2.16
CA TRP A 653 -20.17 24.74 1.79
C TRP A 653 -21.42 25.06 2.62
N SER A 654 -21.33 26.06 3.49
CA SER A 654 -22.53 26.83 3.88
C SER A 654 -23.02 27.71 2.71
N ALA A 655 -22.16 27.98 1.72
CA ALA A 655 -22.47 28.75 0.53
C ALA A 655 -23.07 27.87 -0.57
N LYS A 656 -24.08 28.42 -1.28
CA LYS A 656 -24.64 27.83 -2.51
C LYS A 656 -23.69 27.96 -3.72
N SER A 657 -22.41 28.21 -3.48
CA SER A 657 -21.41 28.60 -4.48
C SER A 657 -20.12 27.80 -4.31
N ALA A 658 -19.46 27.49 -5.42
CA ALA A 658 -18.13 26.88 -5.45
C ALA A 658 -17.02 27.94 -5.69
N GLN A 659 -17.34 29.23 -5.51
CA GLN A 659 -16.39 30.32 -5.65
C GLN A 659 -15.42 30.37 -4.45
N ARG A 660 -14.24 30.95 -4.66
CA ARG A 660 -13.32 31.26 -3.55
C ARG A 660 -13.88 32.46 -2.79
N ASP A 661 -14.58 32.20 -1.69
CA ASP A 661 -15.01 33.26 -0.80
C ASP A 661 -13.83 33.80 0.02
N ALA A 662 -13.86 35.09 0.34
CA ALA A 662 -12.87 35.69 1.21
C ALA A 662 -13.04 35.14 2.64
N VAL A 663 -12.13 34.26 3.06
CA VAL A 663 -12.04 33.76 4.43
C VAL A 663 -11.32 34.81 5.28
N SER A 664 -11.76 35.05 6.51
CA SER A 664 -11.05 35.97 7.39
C SER A 664 -9.62 35.46 7.65
N ALA A 665 -8.66 36.36 7.83
CA ALA A 665 -7.28 35.97 8.12
C ALA A 665 -7.17 35.08 9.38
N ALA A 666 -8.06 35.27 10.35
CA ALA A 666 -8.14 34.46 11.56
C ALA A 666 -8.61 33.03 11.29
N GLU A 667 -9.63 32.83 10.46
CA GLU A 667 -10.11 31.50 10.06
C GLU A 667 -9.06 30.77 9.20
N ALA A 668 -8.47 31.46 8.22
CA ALA A 668 -7.41 30.90 7.38
C ALA A 668 -6.17 30.48 8.19
N LEU A 669 -5.83 31.25 9.24
CA LEU A 669 -4.74 30.91 10.15
C LEU A 669 -5.08 29.69 11.01
N ARG A 670 -6.28 29.63 11.60
CA ARG A 670 -6.76 28.45 12.36
C ARG A 670 -6.72 27.17 11.54
N TYR A 671 -7.13 27.22 10.26
CA TYR A 671 -7.06 26.07 9.35
C TYR A 671 -5.65 25.57 9.10
N LYS A 672 -4.70 26.50 8.97
CA LYS A 672 -3.31 26.14 8.68
C LYS A 672 -2.60 25.59 9.90
N ILE A 673 -2.95 26.04 11.11
CA ILE A 673 -2.40 25.52 12.37
C ILE A 673 -2.87 24.07 12.61
N MET A 674 -4.14 23.75 12.36
CA MET A 674 -4.66 22.39 12.61
C MET A 674 -4.16 21.33 11.60
N LYS A 675 -3.70 21.73 10.41
CA LYS A 675 -3.35 20.76 9.35
C LYS A 675 -1.90 20.28 9.41
N GLU A 676 -0.96 21.20 9.59
CA GLU A 676 0.48 20.91 9.45
C GLU A 676 1.30 21.75 10.44
N GLY A 677 2.26 21.10 11.09
CA GLY A 677 3.16 21.70 12.05
C GLY A 677 4.52 20.98 12.06
N SER A 678 5.43 21.53 12.85
CA SER A 678 6.79 21.04 13.03
C SER A 678 7.09 20.90 14.52
N LEU A 679 7.68 19.78 14.88
CA LEU A 679 8.19 19.52 16.23
C LEU A 679 9.71 19.56 16.18
N LEU A 680 10.32 20.37 17.03
CA LEU A 680 11.75 20.54 17.15
C LEU A 680 12.14 20.40 18.62
N ALA A 681 12.96 19.40 18.95
CA ALA A 681 13.28 19.10 20.34
C ALA A 681 14.71 18.60 20.50
N GLN A 682 15.37 19.05 21.56
CA GLN A 682 16.72 18.60 21.90
C GLN A 682 16.69 17.21 22.53
N ARG A 683 17.82 16.50 22.46
CA ARG A 683 18.04 15.25 23.19
C ARG A 683 17.69 15.42 24.67
N GLY A 684 17.03 14.42 25.27
CA GLY A 684 16.60 14.45 26.66
C GLY A 684 15.23 15.10 26.92
N SER A 685 14.68 15.87 25.96
CA SER A 685 13.31 16.37 26.06
C SER A 685 12.30 15.21 26.06
N HIS A 686 11.23 15.38 26.83
CA HIS A 686 10.18 14.39 26.97
C HIS A 686 8.81 15.07 27.16
N THR A 687 7.76 14.38 26.76
CA THR A 687 6.36 14.82 26.85
C THR A 687 5.58 13.74 27.57
N ASP A 688 4.81 14.11 28.60
CA ASP A 688 4.00 13.18 29.39
C ASP A 688 2.94 12.46 28.54
N PHE A 689 2.31 11.44 29.09
CA PHE A 689 1.13 10.83 28.47
C PHE A 689 0.00 11.85 28.36
N HIS A 690 -0.53 12.06 27.17
CA HIS A 690 -1.65 12.97 26.90
C HIS A 690 -2.51 12.45 25.75
N THR A 691 -3.62 13.12 25.52
CA THR A 691 -4.38 13.02 24.27
C THR A 691 -4.24 14.34 23.52
N ASP A 692 -4.12 14.27 22.19
CA ASP A 692 -3.99 15.48 21.37
C ASP A 692 -5.26 16.32 21.39
N SER A 693 -5.09 17.64 21.29
CA SER A 693 -6.18 18.61 21.30
C SER A 693 -7.16 18.37 20.15
N GLY A 694 -8.44 18.66 20.40
CA GLY A 694 -9.50 18.41 19.40
C GLY A 694 -9.92 16.96 19.26
N GLY A 695 -9.30 16.04 20.01
CA GLY A 695 -9.53 14.60 19.88
C GLY A 695 -9.19 14.06 18.49
N LEU A 696 -8.39 14.79 17.71
CA LEU A 696 -8.05 14.44 16.34
C LEU A 696 -7.02 13.31 16.32
N GLY A 697 -6.94 12.59 15.20
CA GLY A 697 -5.85 11.68 14.95
C GLY A 697 -4.62 12.47 14.53
N THR A 698 -3.43 12.02 14.90
CA THR A 698 -2.18 12.76 14.68
C THR A 698 -1.17 11.89 13.99
N TRP A 699 -0.54 12.41 12.94
CA TRP A 699 0.59 11.76 12.29
C TRP A 699 1.87 12.53 12.58
N ILE A 700 2.96 11.81 12.80
CA ILE A 700 4.29 12.39 13.04
C ILE A 700 5.29 11.66 12.16
N THR A 701 5.90 12.39 11.22
CA THR A 701 6.92 11.89 10.29
C THR A 701 8.29 12.41 10.73
N VAL A 702 9.16 11.50 11.17
CA VAL A 702 10.50 11.85 11.64
C VAL A 702 11.39 12.23 10.46
N GLN A 703 11.90 13.46 10.47
CA GLN A 703 12.85 13.96 9.47
C GLN A 703 14.30 13.70 9.90
N GLN A 704 14.59 13.86 11.19
CA GLN A 704 15.91 13.67 11.79
C GLN A 704 15.82 13.13 13.22
N GLY A 705 16.81 12.32 13.60
CA GLY A 705 17.02 11.84 14.96
C GLY A 705 16.23 10.58 15.30
N LYS A 706 16.11 10.30 16.59
CA LYS A 706 15.42 9.12 17.15
C LYS A 706 14.35 9.53 18.16
N PHE A 707 13.12 9.11 17.88
CA PHE A 707 11.95 9.30 18.72
C PHE A 707 11.58 7.99 19.42
N GLY A 708 11.42 8.02 20.73
CA GLY A 708 10.74 6.96 21.48
C GLY A 708 9.28 7.35 21.70
N PHE A 709 8.35 6.64 21.05
CA PHE A 709 6.92 6.82 21.28
C PHE A 709 6.41 5.74 22.23
N PHE A 710 5.54 6.13 23.15
CA PHE A 710 4.84 5.25 24.07
C PHE A 710 3.34 5.48 23.97
N TRP A 711 2.53 4.45 24.10
CA TRP A 711 1.07 4.59 24.13
C TRP A 711 0.42 3.53 25.00
N LYS A 712 -0.79 3.83 25.47
CA LYS A 712 -1.63 2.91 26.23
C LYS A 712 -2.52 2.12 25.26
N ALA A 713 -2.23 0.83 25.08
CA ALA A 713 -2.93 -0.03 24.14
C ALA A 713 -4.22 -0.62 24.75
N ASN A 714 -5.34 -0.56 24.02
CA ASN A 714 -6.62 -1.16 24.41
C ASN A 714 -7.10 -0.74 25.83
N PHE A 715 -6.97 0.54 26.15
CA PHE A 715 -7.45 1.12 27.40
C PHE A 715 -8.98 1.27 27.37
N THR A 716 -9.67 0.64 28.32
CA THR A 716 -11.12 0.78 28.49
C THR A 716 -11.48 2.14 29.06
N ARG A 717 -12.77 2.46 29.07
CA ARG A 717 -13.27 3.72 29.65
C ARG A 717 -12.95 3.82 31.15
N GLU A 718 -13.08 2.72 31.88
CA GLU A 718 -12.80 2.63 33.32
C GLU A 718 -11.30 2.81 33.59
N GLU A 719 -10.45 2.21 32.75
CA GLU A 719 -8.99 2.37 32.85
C GLU A 719 -8.55 3.81 32.52
N ARG A 720 -9.23 4.46 31.56
CA ARG A 720 -9.02 5.89 31.28
C ARG A 720 -9.42 6.74 32.48
N GLU A 721 -10.55 6.45 33.14
CA GLU A 721 -10.99 7.14 34.36
C GLU A 721 -10.06 6.89 35.55
N ALA A 722 -9.52 5.67 35.68
CA ALA A 722 -8.51 5.36 36.68
C ALA A 722 -7.22 6.15 36.42
N TRP A 723 -6.77 6.22 35.17
CA TRP A 723 -5.62 7.04 34.78
C TRP A 723 -5.84 8.55 34.93
N ARG A 724 -7.09 9.02 34.75
CA ARG A 724 -7.45 10.41 35.07
C ARG A 724 -7.26 10.71 36.55
N ARG A 725 -7.72 9.82 37.43
CA ARG A 725 -7.58 9.96 38.88
C ARG A 725 -6.14 9.78 39.36
N ASP A 726 -5.39 8.90 38.70
CA ASP A 726 -3.99 8.61 39.00
C ASP A 726 -3.18 8.50 37.71
N ARG A 727 -2.35 9.53 37.45
CA ARG A 727 -1.52 9.65 36.25
C ARG A 727 -0.48 8.54 36.10
N THR A 728 -0.19 7.79 37.16
CA THR A 728 0.73 6.64 37.15
C THR A 728 0.05 5.32 36.77
N TYR A 729 -1.28 5.28 36.74
CA TYR A 729 -2.05 4.08 36.39
C TYR A 729 -1.81 3.63 34.95
N ASN A 730 -1.52 2.34 34.78
CA ASN A 730 -1.03 1.81 33.50
C ASN A 730 -1.56 0.42 33.14
N ASN A 731 -1.98 -0.37 34.14
CA ASN A 731 -2.47 -1.74 34.02
C ASN A 731 -1.64 -2.68 33.12
N GLY A 732 -0.31 -2.52 33.05
CA GLY A 732 0.55 -3.36 32.19
C GLY A 732 0.34 -3.17 30.67
N LYS A 733 -0.44 -2.18 30.26
CA LYS A 733 -0.90 -1.96 28.87
C LYS A 733 -0.12 -0.88 28.12
N VAL A 734 1.09 -0.56 28.59
CA VAL A 734 1.96 0.43 27.94
C VAL A 734 2.79 -0.25 26.86
N ARG A 735 2.77 0.31 25.65
CA ARG A 735 3.55 -0.13 24.50
C ARG A 735 4.50 0.94 24.02
N TYR A 736 5.57 0.54 23.35
CA TYR A 736 6.53 1.50 22.78
C TYR A 736 6.99 1.11 21.37
N ALA A 737 7.43 2.12 20.62
CA ALA A 737 8.11 1.99 19.35
C ALA A 737 9.16 3.09 19.20
N VAL A 738 10.29 2.76 18.58
CA VAL A 738 11.38 3.71 18.34
C VAL A 738 11.43 4.02 16.86
N LEU A 739 11.15 5.28 16.52
CA LEU A 739 11.14 5.76 15.14
C LEU A 739 12.42 6.53 14.81
N ARG A 740 12.85 6.41 13.56
CA ARG A 740 14.00 7.05 12.94
C ARG A 740 13.56 7.87 11.76
N ALA A 741 14.48 8.68 11.23
CA ALA A 741 14.28 9.42 9.99
C ALA A 741 13.60 8.55 8.91
N ARG A 742 12.65 9.14 8.18
CA ARG A 742 11.80 8.53 7.14
C ARG A 742 10.64 7.67 7.64
N GLN A 743 10.55 7.40 8.94
CA GLN A 743 9.42 6.66 9.51
C GLN A 743 8.33 7.61 9.99
N THR A 744 7.08 7.15 9.89
CA THR A 744 5.90 7.86 10.38
C THR A 744 5.12 7.00 11.35
N ILE A 745 4.57 7.63 12.39
CA ILE A 745 3.53 7.05 13.24
C ILE A 745 2.25 7.84 13.06
N PHE A 746 1.11 7.15 13.00
CA PHE A 746 -0.22 7.74 13.09
C PHE A 746 -0.92 7.21 14.34
N PHE A 747 -1.36 8.12 15.19
CA PHE A 747 -2.18 7.87 16.36
C PHE A 747 -3.65 8.16 16.04
N PRO A 748 -4.54 7.16 16.11
CA PRO A 748 -5.98 7.39 16.01
C PRO A 748 -6.52 8.30 17.12
N PRO A 749 -7.66 8.98 16.90
CA PRO A 749 -8.38 9.74 17.91
C PRO A 749 -8.44 9.10 19.28
N GLY A 750 -8.06 9.85 20.31
CA GLY A 750 -8.12 9.41 21.71
C GLY A 750 -7.02 8.45 22.15
N THR A 751 -5.98 8.24 21.34
CA THR A 751 -4.80 7.48 21.79
C THR A 751 -4.06 8.24 22.88
N ILE A 752 -3.94 7.65 24.08
CA ILE A 752 -3.13 8.23 25.16
C ILE A 752 -1.68 7.86 24.91
N HIS A 753 -0.83 8.85 24.65
CA HIS A 753 0.53 8.64 24.19
C HIS A 753 1.52 9.64 24.80
N ALA A 754 2.79 9.25 24.83
CA ALA A 754 3.93 10.02 25.32
C ALA A 754 5.09 9.91 24.33
N ALA A 755 6.04 10.85 24.40
CA ALA A 755 7.17 10.86 23.50
C ALA A 755 8.46 11.32 24.19
N VAL A 756 9.57 10.64 23.92
CA VAL A 756 10.90 10.90 24.49
C VAL A 756 11.92 11.07 23.36
N ARG A 757 12.83 12.04 23.49
CA ARG A 757 13.86 12.35 22.49
C ARG A 757 15.21 11.79 22.90
N LEU A 758 15.75 10.88 22.09
CA LEU A 758 17.07 10.28 22.34
C LEU A 758 18.22 11.07 21.72
N GLU A 759 17.91 11.87 20.70
CA GLU A 759 18.82 12.70 19.92
C GLU A 759 18.12 14.02 19.66
N ASP A 760 18.83 15.01 19.12
CA ASP A 760 18.16 16.21 18.62
C ASP A 760 17.29 15.81 17.43
N THR A 761 16.02 16.16 17.52
CA THR A 761 14.99 15.63 16.63
C THR A 761 14.23 16.73 15.93
N TYR A 762 13.89 16.45 14.68
CA TYR A 762 12.97 17.24 13.90
C TYR A 762 11.97 16.31 13.22
N SER A 763 10.69 16.62 13.37
CA SER A 763 9.61 15.90 12.73
C SER A 763 8.55 16.86 12.23
N ILE A 764 7.89 16.46 11.15
CA ILE A 764 6.72 17.15 10.62
C ILE A 764 5.50 16.40 11.14
N THR A 765 4.49 17.13 11.59
CA THR A 765 3.28 16.60 12.21
C THR A 765 2.04 17.23 11.61
N GLY A 766 0.89 16.61 11.82
CA GLY A 766 -0.40 17.18 11.46
C GLY A 766 -1.56 16.38 12.02
N HIS A 767 -2.75 16.98 12.02
CA HIS A 767 -3.96 16.33 12.49
C HIS A 767 -4.87 15.89 11.34
N ILE A 768 -5.61 14.81 11.58
CA ILE A 768 -6.56 14.19 10.66
C ILE A 768 -7.79 13.75 11.45
N LEU A 769 -8.97 13.87 10.83
CA LEU A 769 -10.18 13.22 11.30
C LEU A 769 -10.71 12.34 10.16
N ARG A 770 -10.77 11.02 10.38
CA ARG A 770 -11.31 10.05 9.44
C ARG A 770 -12.81 9.88 9.64
N TRP A 771 -13.54 9.50 8.59
CA TRP A 771 -14.99 9.26 8.70
C TRP A 771 -15.34 8.10 9.64
N CYS A 772 -14.46 7.09 9.74
CA CYS A 772 -14.64 5.94 10.62
C CYS A 772 -14.33 6.25 12.10
N ASP A 773 -13.76 7.42 12.41
CA ASP A 773 -13.39 7.80 13.78
C ASP A 773 -14.40 8.72 14.46
N ILE A 774 -15.43 9.18 13.77
CA ILE A 774 -16.31 10.26 14.26
C ILE A 774 -16.88 9.93 15.63
N LYS A 775 -17.29 8.68 15.87
CA LYS A 775 -17.82 8.24 17.17
C LYS A 775 -16.79 8.39 18.28
N VAL A 776 -15.60 7.82 18.09
CA VAL A 776 -14.49 7.90 19.05
C VAL A 776 -14.06 9.35 19.27
N TRP A 777 -14.03 10.14 18.19
CA TRP A 777 -13.74 11.56 18.26
C TRP A 777 -14.73 12.34 19.13
N LEU A 778 -16.04 12.11 19.00
CA LEU A 778 -17.06 12.75 19.84
C LEU A 778 -16.92 12.35 21.32
N GLU A 779 -16.64 11.08 21.61
CA GLU A 779 -16.36 10.61 22.96
C GLU A 779 -15.13 11.32 23.56
N VAL A 780 -14.07 11.44 22.77
CA VAL A 780 -12.85 12.15 23.19
C VAL A 780 -13.11 13.63 23.40
N LEU A 781 -13.85 14.29 22.52
CA LEU A 781 -14.24 15.69 22.68
C LEU A 781 -15.03 15.93 23.97
N GLU A 782 -15.98 15.06 24.30
CA GLU A 782 -16.73 15.17 25.55
C GLU A 782 -15.81 14.98 26.77
N MET A 783 -14.91 13.98 26.71
CA MET A 783 -13.93 13.75 27.77
C MET A 783 -12.99 14.95 27.97
N GLN A 784 -12.46 15.54 26.90
CA GLN A 784 -11.54 16.68 26.96
C GLN A 784 -12.23 17.94 27.48
N ARG A 785 -13.52 18.11 27.19
CA ARG A 785 -14.31 19.22 27.72
C ARG A 785 -14.55 19.08 29.22
N ASP A 786 -14.82 17.87 29.69
CA ASP A 786 -15.08 17.60 31.10
C ASP A 786 -13.78 17.66 31.95
N ASP A 787 -12.60 17.45 31.33
CA ASP A 787 -11.29 17.46 32.00
C ASP A 787 -10.16 17.96 31.08
N GLN A 788 -9.77 19.23 31.26
CA GLN A 788 -8.75 19.91 30.46
C GLN A 788 -7.30 19.45 30.78
N GLU A 789 -7.06 18.84 31.94
CA GLU A 789 -5.71 18.43 32.37
C GLU A 789 -5.15 17.21 31.62
N THR A 790 -6.00 16.53 30.83
CA THR A 790 -5.63 15.34 30.05
C THR A 790 -5.19 15.65 28.61
N THR A 791 -5.21 16.93 28.25
CA THR A 791 -4.89 17.44 26.90
C THR A 791 -3.58 18.21 26.89
N ASN A 792 -2.93 18.25 25.74
CA ASN A 792 -1.71 19.05 25.57
C ASN A 792 -2.02 20.56 25.41
N GLU A 793 -3.23 20.91 24.98
CA GLU A 793 -3.68 22.29 24.74
C GLU A 793 -5.15 22.47 25.10
N ASP A 794 -5.50 23.60 25.72
CA ASP A 794 -6.87 23.91 26.13
C ASP A 794 -7.76 24.21 24.91
N MET A 795 -8.83 23.42 24.74
CA MET A 795 -9.89 23.75 23.80
C MET A 795 -11.00 24.56 24.46
N THR A 796 -11.41 25.65 23.80
CA THR A 796 -12.55 26.43 24.27
C THR A 796 -13.87 25.81 23.82
N ASP A 797 -14.95 26.09 24.56
CA ASP A 797 -16.31 25.72 24.13
C ASP A 797 -16.64 26.28 22.72
N ASP A 798 -16.04 27.41 22.30
CA ASP A 798 -16.24 27.97 20.95
C ASP A 798 -15.62 27.07 19.88
N ASP A 799 -14.40 26.59 20.12
CA ASP A 799 -13.67 25.74 19.17
C ASP A 799 -14.39 24.38 19.02
N ILE A 800 -14.89 23.81 20.11
CA ILE A 800 -15.69 22.58 20.09
C ILE A 800 -16.99 22.77 19.33
N LEU A 801 -17.74 23.85 19.60
CA LEU A 801 -18.99 24.13 18.90
C LEU A 801 -18.78 24.30 17.40
N TRP A 802 -17.73 25.01 17.01
CA TRP A 802 -17.38 25.22 15.61
C TRP A 802 -17.06 23.89 14.88
N LEU A 803 -16.29 23.01 15.52
CA LEU A 803 -16.00 21.66 14.99
C LEU A 803 -17.27 20.83 14.83
N LEU A 804 -18.13 20.80 15.86
CA LEU A 804 -19.38 20.03 15.87
C LEU A 804 -20.35 20.51 14.79
N GLU A 805 -20.54 21.82 14.64
CA GLU A 805 -21.44 22.38 13.64
C GLU A 805 -20.96 22.09 12.21
N SER A 806 -19.66 22.24 11.97
CA SER A 806 -19.04 21.96 10.68
C SER A 806 -19.16 20.48 10.32
N ALA A 807 -18.89 19.57 11.27
CA ALA A 807 -19.05 18.13 11.09
C ALA A 807 -20.52 17.75 10.80
N ARG A 808 -21.47 18.30 11.56
CA ARG A 808 -22.92 18.07 11.39
C ARG A 808 -23.37 18.32 9.95
N ASN A 809 -22.95 19.44 9.37
CA ASN A 809 -23.34 19.82 8.01
C ASN A 809 -22.82 18.80 6.97
N ARG A 810 -21.59 18.32 7.16
CA ARG A 810 -20.96 17.33 6.28
C ARG A 810 -21.62 15.96 6.38
N ILE A 811 -21.88 15.49 7.60
CA ILE A 811 -22.51 14.20 7.87
C ILE A 811 -23.93 14.17 7.31
N ASN A 812 -24.74 15.21 7.56
CA ASN A 812 -26.10 15.31 7.03
C ASN A 812 -26.14 15.27 5.49
N SER A 813 -25.19 15.93 4.82
CA SER A 813 -25.09 15.87 3.36
C SER A 813 -24.80 14.46 2.84
N ARG A 814 -24.02 13.65 3.56
CA ARG A 814 -23.73 12.26 3.16
C ARG A 814 -24.91 11.33 3.44
N ILE A 815 -25.60 11.51 4.56
CA ILE A 815 -26.84 10.79 4.87
C ILE A 815 -27.87 10.98 3.76
N LYS A 816 -28.12 12.24 3.35
CA LYS A 816 -29.06 12.55 2.25
C LYS A 816 -28.70 11.91 0.91
N ARG A 817 -27.42 11.65 0.67
CA ARG A 817 -26.91 11.03 -0.56
C ARG A 817 -26.80 9.50 -0.47
N GLY A 818 -27.10 8.89 0.69
CA GLY A 818 -26.92 7.46 0.92
C GLY A 818 -25.47 7.02 1.05
N CYS A 819 -24.51 7.93 1.28
CA CYS A 819 -23.08 7.64 1.36
C CYS A 819 -22.60 7.48 2.81
N THR A 820 -23.14 6.51 3.55
CA THR A 820 -22.95 6.33 5.01
C THR A 820 -21.99 5.21 5.40
N GLU A 821 -21.53 4.41 4.44
CA GLU A 821 -20.68 3.22 4.66
C GLU A 821 -19.41 3.53 5.47
N ALA A 822 -18.71 4.63 5.14
CA ALA A 822 -17.49 5.05 5.83
C ALA A 822 -17.70 5.46 7.31
N MET A 823 -18.95 5.68 7.73
CA MET A 823 -19.33 6.02 9.11
C MET A 823 -19.92 4.82 9.86
N GLY A 824 -19.82 3.60 9.32
CA GLY A 824 -20.43 2.40 9.90
C GLY A 824 -21.86 2.12 9.42
N GLY A 825 -22.35 2.85 8.41
CA GLY A 825 -23.68 2.66 7.83
C GLY A 825 -24.71 3.71 8.26
N THR A 826 -25.94 3.57 7.78
CA THR A 826 -26.98 4.59 7.94
C THR A 826 -27.49 4.75 9.37
N GLU A 827 -27.55 3.65 10.13
CA GLU A 827 -27.95 3.69 11.54
C GLU A 827 -26.93 4.44 12.39
N GLU A 828 -25.65 4.03 12.30
CA GLU A 828 -24.54 4.67 13.01
C GLU A 828 -24.40 6.15 12.64
N ALA A 829 -24.59 6.50 11.36
CA ALA A 829 -24.57 7.90 10.92
C ALA A 829 -25.69 8.75 11.57
N HIS A 830 -26.88 8.18 11.78
CA HIS A 830 -27.95 8.88 12.49
C HIS A 830 -27.66 9.01 13.99
N ASP A 831 -27.04 8.00 14.60
CA ASP A 831 -26.65 8.06 16.01
C ASP A 831 -25.55 9.09 16.26
N ILE A 832 -24.55 9.16 15.38
CA ILE A 832 -23.56 10.25 15.35
C ILE A 832 -24.26 11.62 15.29
N MET A 833 -25.28 11.78 14.44
CA MET A 833 -26.02 13.04 14.34
C MET A 833 -26.80 13.38 15.62
N LYS A 834 -27.38 12.39 16.30
CA LYS A 834 -28.03 12.58 17.60
C LYS A 834 -27.01 13.01 18.66
N GLU A 835 -25.83 12.39 18.64
CA GLU A 835 -24.76 12.65 19.59
C GLU A 835 -24.20 14.07 19.45
N ILE A 836 -23.91 14.51 18.22
CA ILE A 836 -23.52 15.89 17.92
C ILE A 836 -24.56 16.87 18.46
N LYS A 837 -25.85 16.61 18.19
CA LYS A 837 -26.95 17.46 18.67
C LYS A 837 -27.01 17.52 20.19
N ARG A 838 -26.85 16.38 20.88
CA ARG A 838 -26.81 16.28 22.35
C ARG A 838 -25.68 17.14 22.92
N MET A 839 -24.46 16.99 22.39
CA MET A 839 -23.28 17.74 22.82
C MET A 839 -23.45 19.24 22.59
N THR A 840 -23.91 19.67 21.41
CA THR A 840 -24.17 21.09 21.10
C THR A 840 -25.13 21.70 22.12
N ILE A 841 -26.25 21.04 22.41
CA ILE A 841 -27.25 21.54 23.38
C ILE A 841 -26.63 21.63 24.78
N LYS A 842 -25.87 20.61 25.23
CA LYS A 842 -25.18 20.60 26.53
C LYS A 842 -24.21 21.78 26.66
N ILE A 843 -23.44 22.08 25.61
CA ILE A 843 -22.47 23.19 25.60
C ILE A 843 -23.18 24.54 25.64
N GLU A 844 -24.19 24.74 24.79
CA GLU A 844 -24.95 26.00 24.74
C GLU A 844 -25.72 26.30 26.03
N ALA A 845 -26.30 25.27 26.67
CA ALA A 845 -26.98 25.42 27.95
C ALA A 845 -26.02 25.89 29.05
N CYS A 846 -24.82 25.31 29.10
CA CYS A 846 -23.77 25.70 30.04
C CYS A 846 -23.34 27.16 29.84
N ARG A 847 -23.17 27.60 28.58
CA ARG A 847 -22.88 29.00 28.22
C ARG A 847 -23.95 29.97 28.70
N LYS A 848 -25.23 29.64 28.52
CA LYS A 848 -26.35 30.47 28.99
C LYS A 848 -26.39 30.57 30.51
N GLY A 849 -26.11 29.47 31.23
CA GLY A 849 -25.99 29.45 32.69
C GLY A 849 -24.85 30.32 33.22
N THR A 850 -23.66 30.26 32.61
CA THR A 850 -22.48 31.07 32.98
C THR A 850 -22.69 32.56 32.68
N LYS A 851 -23.33 32.91 31.55
CA LYS A 851 -23.72 34.30 31.24
C LYS A 851 -24.78 34.84 32.21
N ARG A 852 -25.72 34.01 32.67
CA ARG A 852 -26.73 34.37 33.68
C ARG A 852 -26.06 34.65 35.04
N LYS A 853 -25.18 33.76 35.53
CA LYS A 853 -24.38 33.97 36.76
C LYS A 853 -23.47 35.21 36.69
N LYS A 854 -22.83 35.50 35.55
CA LYS A 854 -22.02 36.73 35.36
C LYS A 854 -22.87 38.01 35.34
N ARG A 855 -24.12 37.95 34.85
CA ARG A 855 -25.08 39.07 34.92
C ARG A 855 -25.62 39.30 36.33
N THR A 856 -25.87 38.25 37.11
CA THR A 856 -26.31 38.38 38.52
C THR A 856 -25.20 38.78 39.48
N ARG A 857 -23.92 38.68 39.09
CA ARG A 857 -22.77 39.22 39.85
C ARG A 857 -22.37 40.66 39.44
N ARG A 858 -22.96 41.20 38.36
CA ARG A 858 -22.75 42.57 37.86
C ARG A 858 -23.95 43.50 38.12
N ARG A 859 -25.06 42.94 38.59
CA ARG A 859 -26.10 43.64 39.33
C ARG A 859 -25.84 43.38 40.80
#